data_AF-A0A9X2FBD6-F1
#
_entry.id   AF-A0A9X2FBD6-F1
#
_cell.length_a   1.000
_cell.length_b   1.000
_cell.length_c   1.000
_cell.angle_alpha   90.00
_cell.angle_beta   90.00
_cell.angle_gamma   90.00
#
_symmetry.space_group_name_H-M   'P 1'
#
loop_
_entity.id
_entity.type
_entity.pdbx_description
1 polymer ?
#
loop_
_entity_poly.entity_id
_entity_poly.type
_entity_poly.pdbx_seq_one_letter_code
_entity_poly.pdbx_strand_id
1 'polypeptide(L)'
;MKTYFARGIHPRCARTLRELGLLSLVALGAAVAASECSATGIPVDGFLPQVGITLTGEYTDDLEFFPIPSSQPGGNFLGNSQGYYDVALLDTGAAISLITSETDAAFNIDGPYPGDGNGEGYRGTEVITIGGASGFLDASIGDPLGLYAGGLQDRTASGATLQMNNSAMAGQTHTSLVTVPPESDLPNVLGLSFASQYTTRIRNSMPQIFEVNGKTVRSPAVDFHPLGSQGLGINRKAQLNLLGDSPSTPLLFPNLGNFDLDHPSENPSQPTVVQGGHFLNATFNNNGASLSSQFFLDTGASVTVLSQFKALEMGFDVTLDDPEFTISIVGSGGTLEDVPGFFIDQLTIPALGGSFTATNVPVIVLDVTNVSNPGNIVDGIIGMNVFQGRDIVIDPNPSLGGGGPSPGLYISDPVTTDANWTSTAATDSWATAGSWSTTSVPDLLAIANVRHVSGGNQQATVGVDASAFEVNVSGGTSGEQMKLHVDSGVTLTTYSGVNIEANGVLELDGATVDAQFVELRDGGTLTGTGMIRTGSGGIAGQVENVRGTVAPGFDVPGSEIGSLQIEGRLAVADGSTMMFDLGGLAAGTEYDQIVVDGTASLGGTLEISLTDLGGGSFTPTPGDTFTLISATEGMAGQFESLLFPTGYGFEVLYQSNSLELVAGLGGDFNSDGSVDLADYVVWRNNLGSIYDASHYALWKSNFGESLAGASSSGSANVPEPGAWKLILLSLGLFALARTRRR
;
A
#
# COMPACT_ATOMS: atom_id res chain seq x y z
N MET A 1 17.28 44.09 9.71
CA MET A 1 17.11 44.47 8.29
C MET A 1 18.26 43.87 7.48
N LYS A 2 18.11 42.59 7.10
CA LYS A 2 18.88 41.86 6.07
C LYS A 2 18.00 40.65 5.73
N THR A 3 17.43 40.69 4.53
CA THR A 3 16.50 39.73 3.94
C THR A 3 17.27 38.54 3.39
N TYR A 4 16.87 37.31 3.76
CA TYR A 4 17.22 36.10 3.01
C TYR A 4 15.99 35.68 2.21
N PHE A 5 16.07 35.86 0.89
CA PHE A 5 15.14 35.27 -0.07
C PHE A 5 15.53 33.80 -0.27
N ALA A 6 14.67 32.88 0.17
CA ALA A 6 14.69 31.51 -0.34
C ALA A 6 14.15 31.56 -1.78
N ARG A 7 14.94 31.09 -2.74
CA ARG A 7 14.50 30.92 -4.13
C ARG A 7 13.52 29.74 -4.16
N GLY A 8 12.24 30.03 -4.30
CA GLY A 8 11.24 29.04 -4.70
C GLY A 8 11.47 28.62 -6.14
N ILE A 9 11.56 27.32 -6.36
CA ILE A 9 11.49 26.69 -7.68
C ILE A 9 9.99 26.67 -8.06
N HIS A 10 9.67 27.16 -9.25
CA HIS A 10 8.30 27.22 -9.78
C HIS A 10 7.87 25.83 -10.30
N PRO A 11 6.65 25.34 -10.02
CA PRO A 11 6.13 24.12 -10.62
C PRO A 11 5.34 24.44 -11.90
N ARG A 12 5.72 23.85 -13.05
CA ARG A 12 4.86 23.68 -14.23
C ARG A 12 5.30 22.49 -15.11
N CYS A 13 4.57 21.38 -15.01
CA CYS A 13 4.21 20.39 -16.05
C CYS A 13 3.20 19.45 -15.36
N ALA A 14 2.04 19.04 -15.84
CA ALA A 14 1.41 19.11 -17.16
C ALA A 14 -0.13 19.12 -16.98
N ARG A 15 -0.87 19.86 -17.82
CA ARG A 15 -2.30 19.65 -18.07
C ARG A 15 -2.68 20.41 -19.34
N THR A 16 -2.53 19.77 -20.49
CA THR A 16 -3.28 20.10 -21.72
C THR A 16 -2.96 19.04 -22.76
N LEU A 17 -3.91 18.15 -23.06
CA LEU A 17 -4.22 17.62 -24.39
C LEU A 17 -5.43 16.66 -24.34
N ARG A 18 -6.58 17.17 -23.89
CA ARG A 18 -7.91 16.66 -24.25
C ARG A 18 -8.66 17.83 -24.87
N GLU A 19 -8.43 18.06 -26.16
CA GLU A 19 -9.26 18.83 -27.10
C GLU A 19 -8.37 19.30 -28.24
N LEU A 20 -8.28 18.52 -29.32
CA LEU A 20 -8.10 19.00 -30.69
C LEU A 20 -8.25 17.79 -31.62
N GLY A 21 -9.48 17.63 -32.12
CA GLY A 21 -9.79 16.67 -33.17
C GLY A 21 -9.07 17.01 -34.48
N LEU A 22 -8.75 15.95 -35.24
CA LEU A 22 -8.41 15.88 -36.66
C LEU A 22 -7.95 17.17 -37.34
N LEU A 23 -6.66 17.26 -37.72
CA LEU A 23 -6.22 17.53 -39.11
C LEU A 23 -4.68 17.72 -39.24
N SER A 24 -4.09 16.88 -40.11
CA SER A 24 -2.92 17.11 -40.99
C SER A 24 -1.49 17.27 -40.43
N LEU A 25 -0.63 16.33 -40.88
CA LEU A 25 0.84 16.44 -41.03
C LEU A 25 1.29 17.83 -41.51
N VAL A 26 2.27 18.44 -40.83
CA VAL A 26 3.56 18.96 -41.38
C VAL A 26 4.45 19.39 -40.22
N ALA A 27 5.74 19.02 -40.33
CA ALA A 27 6.85 19.28 -39.44
C ALA A 27 6.94 20.72 -38.88
N LEU A 28 7.09 20.82 -37.56
CA LEU A 28 7.76 21.93 -36.90
C LEU A 28 8.46 21.39 -35.65
N GLY A 29 9.80 21.48 -35.63
CA GLY A 29 10.61 21.11 -34.49
C GLY A 29 10.26 21.98 -33.29
N ALA A 30 9.63 21.37 -32.28
CA ALA A 30 9.50 21.94 -30.96
C ALA A 30 10.72 21.47 -30.15
N ALA A 31 11.50 22.43 -29.65
CA ALA A 31 12.43 22.18 -28.56
C ALA A 31 11.64 21.58 -27.41
N VAL A 32 11.85 20.28 -27.15
CA VAL A 32 11.43 19.59 -25.95
C VAL A 32 12.12 20.34 -24.81
N ALA A 33 11.36 21.11 -24.04
CA ALA A 33 11.83 21.57 -22.75
C ALA A 33 12.15 20.30 -21.97
N ALA A 34 13.41 20.12 -21.59
CA ALA A 34 13.84 19.03 -20.75
C ALA A 34 12.91 18.99 -19.53
N SER A 35 12.16 17.91 -19.39
CA SER A 35 11.51 17.56 -18.14
C SER A 35 12.65 17.26 -17.17
N GLU A 36 13.01 18.25 -16.34
CA GLU A 36 13.81 17.96 -15.17
C GLU A 36 13.00 16.98 -14.32
N CYS A 37 13.51 15.76 -14.20
CA CYS A 37 13.01 14.74 -13.30
C CYS A 37 12.92 15.37 -11.90
N SER A 38 11.69 15.51 -11.39
CA SER A 38 11.44 16.06 -10.06
C SER A 38 12.11 15.14 -9.04
N ALA A 39 12.80 15.72 -8.05
CA ALA A 39 13.10 14.99 -6.84
C ALA A 39 11.82 14.33 -6.32
N THR A 40 11.87 13.06 -5.93
CA THR A 40 10.74 12.38 -5.31
C THR A 40 10.29 13.23 -4.13
N GLY A 41 9.00 13.56 -4.15
CA GLY A 41 8.37 14.42 -3.15
C GLY A 41 8.20 13.66 -1.84
N ILE A 42 7.06 13.89 -1.21
CA ILE A 42 6.62 13.01 -0.12
C ILE A 42 6.35 11.61 -0.70
N PRO A 43 6.81 10.50 -0.07
CA PRO A 43 6.50 9.16 -0.56
C PRO A 43 4.99 8.87 -0.46
N VAL A 44 4.49 7.95 -1.29
CA VAL A 44 3.08 7.51 -1.19
C VAL A 44 2.83 6.90 0.19
N ASP A 45 3.68 5.95 0.57
CA ASP A 45 3.60 5.25 1.83
C ASP A 45 4.64 5.77 2.84
N GLY A 46 4.18 6.25 3.99
CA GLY A 46 5.02 6.80 5.04
C GLY A 46 5.44 5.78 6.08
N PHE A 47 6.47 6.08 6.86
CA PHE A 47 6.95 5.18 7.92
C PHE A 47 5.85 4.75 8.91
N LEU A 48 5.94 3.52 9.42
CA LEU A 48 5.04 2.96 10.42
C LEU A 48 5.76 2.89 11.79
N PRO A 49 5.47 3.81 12.75
CA PRO A 49 6.08 3.77 14.07
C PRO A 49 5.57 2.54 14.84
N GLN A 50 6.49 1.68 15.24
CA GLN A 50 6.23 0.40 15.88
C GLN A 50 7.06 0.30 17.16
N VAL A 51 6.49 -0.38 18.15
CA VAL A 51 7.07 -0.53 19.48
C VAL A 51 6.98 -1.99 19.91
N GLY A 52 7.88 -2.40 20.80
CA GLY A 52 7.76 -3.68 21.48
C GLY A 52 6.82 -3.54 22.67
N ILE A 53 5.83 -4.43 22.78
CA ILE A 53 4.85 -4.48 23.87
C ILE A 53 5.03 -5.72 24.74
N THR A 54 4.69 -5.62 26.03
CA THR A 54 4.51 -6.75 26.95
C THR A 54 3.34 -6.48 27.89
N LEU A 55 2.72 -7.56 28.35
CA LEU A 55 1.66 -7.52 29.35
C LEU A 55 2.13 -8.11 30.69
N THR A 56 1.57 -7.59 31.77
CA THR A 56 1.77 -8.09 33.14
C THR A 56 0.44 -8.13 33.88
N GLY A 57 0.36 -8.94 34.93
CA GLY A 57 -0.82 -9.05 35.79
C GLY A 57 -1.01 -7.87 36.76
N GLU A 58 -0.38 -6.73 36.50
CA GLU A 58 -0.40 -5.58 37.40
C GLU A 58 -1.63 -4.69 37.20
N TYR A 59 -2.51 -4.68 38.20
CA TYR A 59 -3.67 -3.81 38.29
C TYR A 59 -3.99 -3.49 39.75
N THR A 60 -4.92 -2.55 39.98
CA THR A 60 -5.46 -2.23 41.30
C THR A 60 -6.95 -2.57 41.36
N ASP A 61 -7.44 -2.98 42.53
CA ASP A 61 -8.85 -3.33 42.78
C ASP A 61 -9.58 -2.26 43.64
N ASP A 62 -8.94 -1.10 43.85
CA ASP A 62 -9.38 -0.06 44.79
C ASP A 62 -10.37 0.96 44.18
N LEU A 63 -11.43 0.52 43.47
CA LEU A 63 -12.39 1.41 42.78
C LEU A 63 -11.71 2.51 41.94
N GLU A 64 -10.59 2.16 41.33
CA GLU A 64 -9.89 2.99 40.36
C GLU A 64 -10.51 2.73 38.98
N PHE A 65 -10.62 3.76 38.16
CA PHE A 65 -11.14 3.65 36.78
C PHE A 65 -10.21 4.34 35.77
N PHE A 66 -9.16 5.01 36.24
CA PHE A 66 -8.15 5.64 35.42
C PHE A 66 -6.91 4.74 35.37
N PRO A 67 -6.35 4.47 34.18
CA PRO A 67 -5.06 3.81 34.09
C PRO A 67 -3.97 4.64 34.79
N ILE A 68 -2.98 3.95 35.35
CA ILE A 68 -1.91 4.57 36.13
C ILE A 68 -0.62 4.47 35.32
N PRO A 69 0.00 5.59 34.90
CA PRO A 69 1.26 5.55 34.17
C PRO A 69 2.39 4.97 35.04
N SER A 70 3.24 4.15 34.42
CA SER A 70 4.40 3.50 35.05
C SER A 70 5.67 3.71 34.21
N SER A 71 6.83 3.74 34.85
CA SER A 71 8.12 3.96 34.18
C SER A 71 8.91 2.67 33.90
N GLN A 72 8.36 1.49 34.22
CA GLN A 72 8.95 0.18 33.96
C GLN A 72 7.93 -0.94 34.24
N PRO A 73 8.07 -2.14 33.63
CA PRO A 73 7.24 -3.30 33.95
C PRO A 73 7.27 -3.67 35.44
N GLY A 74 6.10 -3.82 36.05
CA GLY A 74 5.89 -4.39 37.38
C GLY A 74 5.06 -5.66 37.33
N GLY A 75 4.66 -6.19 38.50
CA GLY A 75 3.86 -7.40 38.59
C GLY A 75 4.50 -8.67 38.00
N ASN A 76 3.67 -9.67 37.73
CA ASN A 76 4.08 -10.91 37.06
C ASN A 76 3.87 -10.77 35.55
N PHE A 77 4.86 -11.18 34.76
CA PHE A 77 4.73 -11.18 33.29
C PHE A 77 3.73 -12.22 32.78
N LEU A 78 3.01 -11.87 31.72
CA LEU A 78 2.14 -12.78 30.96
C LEU A 78 2.94 -13.55 29.90
N GLY A 79 2.34 -14.64 29.40
CA GLY A 79 2.89 -15.53 28.37
C GLY A 79 3.99 -16.48 28.86
N ASN A 80 5.02 -15.97 29.53
CA ASN A 80 6.07 -16.79 30.13
C ASN A 80 6.79 -16.09 31.29
N SER A 81 7.60 -16.84 32.06
CA SER A 81 8.29 -16.34 33.26
C SER A 81 9.32 -15.20 33.04
N GLN A 82 9.73 -14.95 31.79
CA GLN A 82 10.67 -13.89 31.40
C GLN A 82 9.97 -12.74 30.66
N GLY A 83 8.66 -12.81 30.42
CA GLY A 83 7.94 -11.92 29.53
C GLY A 83 7.85 -12.46 28.10
N TYR A 84 6.63 -12.47 27.56
CA TYR A 84 6.41 -12.50 26.12
C TYR A 84 6.45 -11.06 25.59
N TYR A 85 6.99 -10.87 24.39
CA TYR A 85 7.03 -9.56 23.74
C TYR A 85 6.55 -9.69 22.31
N ASP A 86 5.78 -8.71 21.87
CA ASP A 86 5.33 -8.61 20.48
C ASP A 86 5.53 -7.20 19.93
N VAL A 87 5.37 -7.04 18.62
CA VAL A 87 5.41 -5.73 17.97
C VAL A 87 4.00 -5.18 17.84
N ALA A 88 3.83 -3.89 18.12
CA ALA A 88 2.58 -3.17 17.93
C ALA A 88 2.82 -1.86 17.15
N LEU A 89 1.87 -1.51 16.29
CA LEU A 89 1.79 -0.21 15.64
C LEU A 89 1.39 0.85 16.66
N LEU A 90 2.16 1.94 16.74
CA LEU A 90 1.77 3.11 17.52
C LEU A 90 0.76 3.91 16.69
N ASP A 91 -0.48 3.96 17.16
CA ASP A 91 -1.60 4.54 16.43
C ASP A 91 -2.30 5.61 17.27
N THR A 92 -2.01 6.88 16.99
CA THR A 92 -2.73 8.00 17.62
C THR A 92 -4.11 8.26 17.02
N GLY A 93 -4.51 7.52 15.99
CA GLY A 93 -5.86 7.52 15.47
C GLY A 93 -6.79 6.53 16.20
N ALA A 94 -6.24 5.45 16.76
CA ALA A 94 -6.98 4.48 17.54
C ALA A 94 -7.29 4.99 18.96
N ALA A 95 -8.58 5.07 19.32
CA ALA A 95 -9.01 5.51 20.66
C ALA A 95 -8.72 4.48 21.78
N ILE A 96 -8.47 3.22 21.39
CA ILE A 96 -8.24 2.06 22.24
C ILE A 96 -6.94 1.37 21.83
N SER A 97 -6.34 0.60 22.74
CA SER A 97 -5.26 -0.34 22.39
C SER A 97 -5.87 -1.72 22.18
N LEU A 98 -5.38 -2.44 21.17
CA LEU A 98 -5.87 -3.78 20.82
C LEU A 98 -4.73 -4.73 20.48
N ILE A 99 -5.01 -6.02 20.58
CA ILE A 99 -4.08 -7.09 20.26
C ILE A 99 -4.76 -8.13 19.36
N THR A 100 -3.96 -8.82 18.55
CA THR A 100 -4.45 -9.90 17.70
C THR A 100 -4.78 -11.15 18.51
N SER A 101 -5.57 -12.04 17.93
CA SER A 101 -5.92 -13.32 18.56
C SER A 101 -4.68 -14.21 18.81
N GLU A 102 -3.68 -14.14 17.95
CA GLU A 102 -2.40 -14.84 18.07
C GLU A 102 -1.60 -14.27 19.24
N THR A 103 -1.60 -12.95 19.38
CA THR A 103 -0.88 -12.24 20.45
C THR A 103 -1.54 -12.51 21.81
N ASP A 104 -2.87 -12.48 21.88
CA ASP A 104 -3.65 -12.90 23.06
C ASP A 104 -3.26 -14.33 23.48
N ALA A 105 -3.27 -15.28 22.54
CA ALA A 105 -2.88 -16.66 22.80
C ALA A 105 -1.43 -16.80 23.28
N ALA A 106 -0.49 -16.03 22.70
CA ALA A 106 0.91 -16.03 23.08
C ALA A 106 1.16 -15.41 24.47
N PHE A 107 0.41 -14.36 24.82
CA PHE A 107 0.34 -13.85 26.20
C PHE A 107 -0.43 -14.77 27.13
N ASN A 108 -1.14 -15.78 26.64
CA ASN A 108 -1.94 -16.73 27.41
C ASN A 108 -2.96 -15.98 28.31
N ILE A 109 -3.65 -14.97 27.80
CA ILE A 109 -4.52 -14.08 28.60
C ILE A 109 -5.61 -14.85 29.38
N ASP A 110 -6.10 -15.95 28.80
CA ASP A 110 -7.13 -16.84 29.38
C ASP A 110 -6.58 -17.88 30.37
N GLY A 111 -5.26 -17.90 30.60
CA GLY A 111 -4.62 -18.86 31.49
C GLY A 111 -4.68 -18.45 32.98
N PRO A 112 -4.51 -19.39 33.92
CA PRO A 112 -4.48 -19.08 35.34
C PRO A 112 -3.20 -18.31 35.71
N TYR A 113 -3.33 -17.18 36.42
CA TYR A 113 -2.21 -16.32 36.80
C TYR A 113 -2.02 -16.17 38.30
N PRO A 114 -0.78 -16.18 38.81
CA PRO A 114 -0.53 -15.90 40.23
C PRO A 114 -0.95 -14.47 40.58
N GLY A 115 -2.04 -14.33 41.34
CA GLY A 115 -2.61 -13.04 41.72
C GLY A 115 -4.00 -12.76 41.16
N ASP A 116 -4.52 -13.61 40.24
CA ASP A 116 -5.94 -13.61 39.92
C ASP A 116 -6.73 -14.13 41.15
N GLY A 117 -7.74 -13.40 41.59
CA GLY A 117 -8.52 -13.78 42.78
C GLY A 117 -9.38 -15.04 42.57
N ASN A 118 -9.65 -15.34 41.30
CA ASN A 118 -10.65 -16.28 40.80
C ASN A 118 -10.07 -17.42 39.93
N GLY A 119 -8.81 -17.35 39.47
CA GLY A 119 -8.22 -18.36 38.58
C GLY A 119 -8.71 -18.30 37.13
N GLU A 120 -9.40 -17.23 36.73
CA GLU A 120 -10.11 -17.10 35.45
C GLU A 120 -9.30 -16.36 34.37
N GLY A 121 -8.10 -15.87 34.69
CA GLY A 121 -7.26 -15.11 33.75
C GLY A 121 -7.69 -13.65 33.61
N TYR A 122 -7.41 -13.04 32.46
CA TYR A 122 -7.73 -11.63 32.15
C TYR A 122 -8.67 -11.49 30.93
N ARG A 123 -9.31 -12.57 30.49
CA ARG A 123 -10.26 -12.53 29.38
C ARG A 123 -11.63 -12.17 29.92
N GLY A 124 -12.12 -10.98 29.56
CA GLY A 124 -13.47 -10.56 29.93
C GLY A 124 -14.55 -11.20 29.06
N THR A 125 -15.80 -11.08 29.50
CA THR A 125 -16.99 -11.63 28.83
C THR A 125 -17.72 -10.64 27.93
N GLU A 126 -17.34 -9.36 27.98
CA GLU A 126 -17.98 -8.28 27.23
C GLU A 126 -17.36 -8.12 25.84
N VAL A 127 -18.14 -7.53 24.93
CA VAL A 127 -17.73 -7.28 23.54
C VAL A 127 -17.95 -5.82 23.18
N ILE A 128 -17.14 -5.32 22.25
CA ILE A 128 -17.27 -3.97 21.67
C ILE A 128 -17.25 -4.05 20.15
N THR A 129 -18.09 -3.25 19.51
CA THR A 129 -18.00 -3.00 18.07
C THR A 129 -17.07 -1.82 17.84
N ILE A 130 -15.93 -2.07 17.19
CA ILE A 130 -14.94 -1.07 16.77
C ILE A 130 -15.27 -0.63 15.35
N GLY A 131 -15.27 0.68 15.09
CA GLY A 131 -15.39 1.25 13.75
C GLY A 131 -14.08 1.86 13.27
N GLY A 132 -13.90 1.95 11.96
CA GLY A 132 -12.67 2.44 11.32
C GLY A 132 -12.83 2.69 9.83
N ALA A 133 -11.71 2.88 9.13
CA ALA A 133 -11.69 3.32 7.72
C ALA A 133 -12.40 2.36 6.76
N SER A 134 -12.42 1.05 7.05
CA SER A 134 -12.99 0.01 6.18
C SER A 134 -14.30 -0.59 6.67
N GLY A 135 -14.80 -0.23 7.86
CA GLY A 135 -16.04 -0.76 8.41
C GLY A 135 -16.01 -1.05 9.91
N PHE A 136 -16.76 -2.07 10.35
CA PHE A 136 -16.95 -2.42 11.76
C PHE A 136 -16.46 -3.84 12.09
N LEU A 137 -15.97 -4.04 13.31
CA LEU A 137 -15.46 -5.30 13.84
C LEU A 137 -15.94 -5.50 15.27
N ASP A 138 -16.48 -6.68 15.58
CA ASP A 138 -16.75 -7.06 16.96
C ASP A 138 -15.51 -7.68 17.59
N ALA A 139 -15.17 -7.25 18.80
CA ALA A 139 -13.96 -7.67 19.48
C ALA A 139 -14.20 -7.83 20.99
N SER A 140 -13.39 -8.68 21.64
CA SER A 140 -13.58 -9.05 23.04
C SER A 140 -12.85 -8.09 23.97
N ILE A 141 -13.52 -7.63 25.02
CA ILE A 141 -12.95 -6.73 26.03
C ILE A 141 -12.24 -7.57 27.10
N GLY A 142 -10.97 -7.26 27.37
CA GLY A 142 -10.19 -7.89 28.44
C GLY A 142 -10.38 -7.21 29.80
N ASP A 143 -10.04 -7.92 30.86
CA ASP A 143 -9.96 -7.35 32.20
C ASP A 143 -8.72 -6.45 32.37
N PRO A 144 -8.70 -5.57 33.38
CA PRO A 144 -7.58 -4.69 33.61
C PRO A 144 -6.27 -5.42 33.90
N LEU A 145 -5.22 -5.03 33.19
CA LEU A 145 -3.87 -5.54 33.32
C LEU A 145 -2.83 -4.42 33.19
N GLY A 146 -1.55 -4.76 33.23
CA GLY A 146 -0.44 -3.84 32.96
C GLY A 146 0.02 -3.95 31.51
N LEU A 147 -0.08 -2.86 30.74
CA LEU A 147 0.45 -2.74 29.38
C LEU A 147 1.74 -1.94 29.41
N TYR A 148 2.79 -2.48 28.81
CA TYR A 148 4.10 -1.84 28.73
C TYR A 148 4.59 -1.79 27.31
N ALA A 149 5.20 -0.68 26.91
CA ALA A 149 5.73 -0.45 25.58
C ALA A 149 7.11 0.23 25.62
N GLY A 150 7.98 -0.15 24.70
CA GLY A 150 9.30 0.46 24.51
C GLY A 150 9.69 0.48 23.04
N GLY A 151 10.54 1.43 22.65
CA GLY A 151 11.04 1.51 21.28
C GLY A 151 11.91 0.32 20.90
N LEU A 152 11.82 -0.07 19.63
CA LEU A 152 12.53 -1.25 19.10
C LEU A 152 14.06 -1.10 19.06
N GLN A 153 14.59 0.11 19.30
CA GLN A 153 16.01 0.34 19.51
C GLN A 153 16.56 -0.30 20.79
N ASP A 154 15.69 -0.60 21.76
CA ASP A 154 16.06 -1.16 23.07
C ASP A 154 15.86 -2.68 23.14
N ARG A 155 15.79 -3.35 21.99
CA ARG A 155 15.71 -4.82 21.87
C ARG A 155 17.04 -5.49 22.27
N THR A 156 16.96 -6.67 22.90
CA THR A 156 18.14 -7.39 23.44
C THR A 156 18.49 -8.67 22.68
N ALA A 157 17.60 -9.18 21.82
CA ALA A 157 17.87 -10.30 20.91
C ALA A 157 17.36 -10.00 19.50
N SER A 158 18.05 -10.54 18.49
CA SER A 158 17.66 -10.50 17.08
C SER A 158 17.34 -11.92 16.63
N GLY A 159 16.14 -12.15 16.09
CA GLY A 159 15.68 -13.46 15.63
C GLY A 159 14.20 -13.74 15.88
N ALA A 160 13.80 -15.01 15.85
CA ALA A 160 12.40 -15.47 15.91
C ALA A 160 11.62 -15.17 17.21
N THR A 161 12.25 -14.57 18.23
CA THR A 161 11.56 -14.17 19.45
C THR A 161 12.07 -12.81 19.90
N LEU A 162 11.17 -11.83 19.98
CA LEU A 162 11.49 -10.50 20.44
C LEU A 162 11.78 -10.52 21.94
N GLN A 163 12.81 -9.77 22.36
CA GLN A 163 13.15 -9.52 23.76
C GLN A 163 13.50 -8.05 23.93
N MET A 164 12.98 -7.41 24.98
CA MET A 164 13.10 -5.97 25.21
C MET A 164 13.86 -5.67 26.50
N ASN A 165 14.51 -4.50 26.56
CA ASN A 165 15.06 -3.98 27.79
C ASN A 165 13.95 -3.37 28.67
N ASN A 166 13.55 -4.09 29.71
CA ASN A 166 12.47 -3.65 30.62
C ASN A 166 12.71 -2.28 31.25
N SER A 167 13.95 -1.88 31.51
CA SER A 167 14.23 -0.56 32.10
C SER A 167 14.03 0.61 31.13
N ALA A 168 13.84 0.33 29.84
CA ALA A 168 13.60 1.31 28.79
C ALA A 168 12.12 1.40 28.37
N MET A 169 11.24 0.61 29.00
CA MET A 169 9.81 0.59 28.68
C MET A 169 9.04 1.58 29.56
N ALA A 170 8.05 2.23 28.99
CA ALA A 170 6.99 2.94 29.71
C ALA A 170 5.76 2.04 29.84
N GLY A 171 4.85 2.36 30.76
CA GLY A 171 3.71 1.50 31.07
C GLY A 171 2.44 2.23 31.42
N GLN A 172 1.33 1.52 31.40
CA GLN A 172 0.12 1.90 32.10
C GLN A 172 -0.45 0.66 32.76
N THR A 173 -0.65 0.73 34.07
CA THR A 173 -1.31 -0.35 34.82
C THR A 173 -2.79 -0.07 34.90
N HIS A 174 -3.58 -1.10 35.23
CA HIS A 174 -5.03 -0.97 35.34
C HIS A 174 -5.67 -0.50 34.01
N THR A 175 -5.28 -1.15 32.91
CA THR A 175 -5.83 -0.88 31.58
C THR A 175 -6.48 -2.12 30.99
N SER A 176 -7.64 -1.93 30.37
CA SER A 176 -8.35 -2.95 29.60
C SER A 176 -8.04 -2.77 28.12
N LEU A 177 -7.64 -3.87 27.49
CA LEU A 177 -7.37 -4.00 26.07
C LEU A 177 -8.52 -4.69 25.35
N VAL A 178 -8.47 -4.70 24.03
CA VAL A 178 -9.41 -5.46 23.20
C VAL A 178 -8.65 -6.51 22.38
N THR A 179 -9.19 -7.73 22.31
CA THR A 179 -8.70 -8.78 21.41
C THR A 179 -9.56 -8.82 20.16
N VAL A 180 -8.95 -8.61 18.99
CA VAL A 180 -9.63 -8.75 17.69
C VAL A 180 -9.77 -10.23 17.31
N PRO A 181 -10.81 -10.60 16.54
CA PRO A 181 -11.01 -11.99 16.14
C PRO A 181 -9.97 -12.43 15.09
N PRO A 182 -9.73 -13.75 14.92
CA PRO A 182 -8.65 -14.28 14.07
C PRO A 182 -8.75 -13.92 12.58
N GLU A 183 -9.94 -13.59 12.10
CA GLU A 183 -10.17 -13.13 10.73
C GLU A 183 -9.80 -11.66 10.48
N SER A 184 -9.36 -10.93 11.51
CA SER A 184 -8.98 -9.52 11.37
C SER A 184 -7.55 -9.38 10.84
N ASP A 185 -7.40 -8.57 9.79
CA ASP A 185 -6.09 -8.18 9.25
C ASP A 185 -5.38 -7.09 10.08
N LEU A 186 -5.99 -6.61 11.17
CA LEU A 186 -5.41 -5.56 12.00
C LEU A 186 -4.17 -6.08 12.74
N PRO A 187 -3.06 -5.29 12.76
CA PRO A 187 -1.93 -5.60 13.63
C PRO A 187 -2.29 -5.37 15.11
N ASN A 188 -1.38 -5.74 16.01
CA ASN A 188 -1.42 -5.19 17.37
C ASN A 188 -1.31 -3.66 17.30
N VAL A 189 -2.09 -2.95 18.10
CA VAL A 189 -2.12 -1.49 18.11
C VAL A 189 -1.96 -0.97 19.53
N LEU A 190 -0.97 -0.11 19.71
CA LEU A 190 -0.80 0.74 20.87
C LEU A 190 -1.49 2.09 20.59
N GLY A 191 -2.71 2.22 21.09
CA GLY A 191 -3.59 3.35 20.78
C GLY A 191 -3.35 4.59 21.65
N LEU A 192 -4.22 5.59 21.46
CA LEU A 192 -4.30 6.81 22.25
C LEU A 192 -4.44 6.56 23.75
N SER A 193 -5.05 5.44 24.16
CA SER A 193 -5.16 5.08 25.59
C SER A 193 -3.79 5.05 26.28
N PHE A 194 -2.74 4.67 25.56
CA PHE A 194 -1.36 4.75 26.03
C PHE A 194 -0.66 6.02 25.58
N ALA A 195 -0.75 6.37 24.29
CA ALA A 195 0.01 7.47 23.72
C ALA A 195 -0.34 8.84 24.33
N SER A 196 -1.55 9.02 24.87
CA SER A 196 -1.95 10.28 25.54
C SER A 196 -1.32 10.47 26.93
N GLN A 197 -0.73 9.41 27.51
CA GLN A 197 -0.08 9.46 28.83
C GLN A 197 1.39 9.85 28.77
N TYR A 198 1.95 9.99 27.56
CA TYR A 198 3.38 10.25 27.35
C TYR A 198 3.61 11.32 26.29
N THR A 199 4.69 12.07 26.46
CA THR A 199 5.30 12.77 25.32
C THR A 199 6.01 11.71 24.48
N THR A 200 5.52 11.49 23.25
CA THR A 200 6.05 10.45 22.36
C THR A 200 7.01 11.07 21.35
N ARG A 201 8.24 10.58 21.32
CA ARG A 201 9.27 10.99 20.36
C ARG A 201 9.47 9.89 19.32
N ILE A 202 9.35 10.23 18.05
CA ILE A 202 9.56 9.34 16.91
C ILE A 202 10.80 9.86 16.16
N ARG A 203 11.81 9.00 16.00
CA ARG A 203 13.14 9.36 15.50
C ARG A 203 13.46 8.66 14.18
N ASN A 204 13.14 9.29 13.07
CA ASN A 204 13.64 8.88 11.75
C ASN A 204 15.16 9.03 11.62
N SER A 205 15.80 9.79 12.53
CA SER A 205 17.26 9.87 12.65
C SER A 205 17.91 8.59 13.17
N MET A 206 17.11 7.63 13.64
CA MET A 206 17.56 6.35 14.15
C MET A 206 16.65 5.21 13.64
N PRO A 207 16.70 4.91 12.33
CA PRO A 207 15.88 3.84 11.73
C PRO A 207 16.23 2.48 12.34
N GLN A 208 15.20 1.67 12.59
CA GLN A 208 15.28 0.29 13.05
C GLN A 208 14.87 -0.63 11.91
N ILE A 209 15.77 -1.51 11.50
CA ILE A 209 15.50 -2.58 10.55
C ILE A 209 16.00 -3.90 11.14
N PHE A 210 15.12 -4.90 11.20
CA PHE A 210 15.42 -6.25 11.67
C PHE A 210 14.29 -7.22 11.29
N GLU A 211 14.55 -8.52 11.32
CA GLU A 211 13.52 -9.53 11.07
C GLU A 211 12.84 -10.01 12.35
N VAL A 212 11.53 -10.21 12.28
CA VAL A 212 10.70 -10.94 13.25
C VAL A 212 9.81 -11.90 12.49
N ASN A 213 9.81 -13.18 12.86
CA ASN A 213 8.99 -14.22 12.20
C ASN A 213 9.16 -14.29 10.66
N GLY A 214 10.36 -13.98 10.15
CA GLY A 214 10.65 -13.99 8.71
C GLY A 214 10.20 -12.74 7.96
N LYS A 215 9.56 -11.77 8.63
CA LYS A 215 9.17 -10.49 8.05
C LYS A 215 10.10 -9.36 8.53
N THR A 216 10.46 -8.46 7.62
CA THR A 216 11.27 -7.29 7.95
C THR A 216 10.43 -6.24 8.67
N VAL A 217 10.81 -5.90 9.90
CA VAL A 217 10.27 -4.76 10.64
C VAL A 217 11.12 -3.53 10.32
N ARG A 218 10.46 -2.49 9.79
CA ARG A 218 10.99 -1.15 9.54
C ARG A 218 10.27 -0.15 10.41
N SER A 219 11.01 0.55 11.25
CA SER A 219 10.40 1.52 12.14
C SER A 219 11.37 2.60 12.58
N PRO A 220 10.92 3.85 12.82
CA PRO A 220 11.74 4.82 13.52
C PRO A 220 11.96 4.35 14.97
N ALA A 221 13.05 4.78 15.60
CA ALA A 221 13.15 4.62 17.05
C ALA A 221 12.05 5.43 17.75
N VAL A 222 11.44 4.88 18.79
CA VAL A 222 10.36 5.53 19.55
C VAL A 222 10.76 5.64 21.01
N ASP A 223 10.62 6.83 21.60
CA ASP A 223 10.84 7.06 23.03
C ASP A 223 9.57 7.60 23.68
N PHE A 224 9.27 7.11 24.88
CA PHE A 224 8.22 7.64 25.73
C PHE A 224 8.84 8.46 26.86
N HIS A 225 8.42 9.73 26.97
CA HIS A 225 8.88 10.66 27.98
C HIS A 225 7.71 11.12 28.86
N PRO A 226 7.97 11.60 30.10
CA PRO A 226 6.94 12.19 30.93
C PRO A 226 6.21 13.32 30.20
N LEU A 227 4.89 13.41 30.36
CA LEU A 227 4.08 14.47 29.74
C LEU A 227 4.61 15.87 30.04
N GLY A 228 4.52 16.76 29.04
CA GLY A 228 5.04 18.13 29.15
C GLY A 228 6.54 18.24 28.89
N SER A 229 7.17 17.19 28.33
CA SER A 229 8.58 17.21 27.94
C SER A 229 8.87 18.08 26.71
N GLN A 230 7.84 18.63 26.06
CA GLN A 230 7.96 19.53 24.91
C GLN A 230 8.75 18.90 23.75
N GLY A 231 9.45 19.72 22.95
CA GLY A 231 10.06 19.27 21.70
C GLY A 231 11.39 18.53 21.83
N LEU A 232 11.92 18.31 23.04
CA LEU A 232 13.15 17.52 23.26
C LEU A 232 14.34 17.93 22.35
N GLY A 233 14.49 19.23 22.10
CA GLY A 233 15.51 19.81 21.22
C GLY A 233 14.99 20.29 19.86
N ILE A 234 13.76 19.92 19.47
CA ILE A 234 13.07 20.43 18.28
C ILE A 234 12.29 21.70 18.64
N ASN A 235 12.59 22.79 17.94
CA ASN A 235 12.00 24.11 18.25
C ASN A 235 10.76 24.46 17.42
N ARG A 236 10.58 23.84 16.25
CA ARG A 236 9.41 24.06 15.39
C ARG A 236 8.20 23.39 16.03
N LYS A 237 7.25 24.18 16.53
CA LYS A 237 6.07 23.71 17.27
C LYS A 237 4.78 24.07 16.52
N ALA A 238 4.10 23.07 15.97
CA ALA A 238 2.73 23.17 15.50
C ALA A 238 1.77 23.01 16.68
N GLN A 239 0.64 23.73 16.62
CA GLN A 239 -0.40 23.60 17.64
C GLN A 239 -1.13 22.28 17.47
N LEU A 240 -1.09 21.46 18.53
CA LEU A 240 -1.90 20.24 18.63
C LEU A 240 -3.18 20.57 19.38
N ASN A 241 -4.32 20.14 18.87
CA ASN A 241 -5.61 20.29 19.53
C ASN A 241 -6.08 18.92 20.01
N LEU A 242 -6.47 18.86 21.28
CA LEU A 242 -7.04 17.67 21.92
C LEU A 242 -8.55 17.94 22.02
N LEU A 243 -9.35 17.39 21.11
CA LEU A 243 -10.81 17.59 21.12
C LEU A 243 -11.49 16.47 21.90
N GLY A 244 -12.46 16.80 22.77
CA GLY A 244 -13.25 15.88 23.60
C GLY A 244 -13.95 16.62 24.77
N ASP A 245 -15.08 16.12 25.28
CA ASP A 245 -15.87 16.76 26.36
C ASP A 245 -15.17 16.76 27.75
N SER A 246 -13.97 16.16 27.84
CA SER A 246 -13.05 16.19 28.98
C SER A 246 -11.62 15.92 28.47
N PRO A 247 -10.55 16.57 28.95
CA PRO A 247 -9.22 16.41 28.37
C PRO A 247 -8.73 14.95 28.45
N SER A 248 -8.35 14.39 27.28
CA SER A 248 -7.42 13.27 26.91
C SER A 248 -7.04 12.16 27.90
N THR A 249 -7.69 12.08 29.05
CA THR A 249 -7.40 11.14 30.13
C THR A 249 -8.07 9.80 29.79
N PRO A 250 -7.29 8.72 29.64
CA PRO A 250 -7.86 7.40 29.42
C PRO A 250 -8.74 6.99 30.61
N LEU A 251 -9.85 6.32 30.34
CA LEU A 251 -10.78 5.85 31.36
C LEU A 251 -11.33 4.47 30.98
N LEU A 252 -11.49 3.61 31.98
CA LEU A 252 -12.22 2.35 31.95
C LEU A 252 -13.67 2.55 32.42
N PHE A 253 -14.65 1.90 31.79
CA PHE A 253 -16.05 1.97 32.24
C PHE A 253 -16.49 0.66 32.92
N PRO A 254 -16.72 0.67 34.24
CA PRO A 254 -17.16 -0.54 34.94
C PRO A 254 -18.54 -0.99 34.45
N ASN A 255 -18.80 -2.29 34.48
CA ASN A 255 -20.09 -2.82 34.12
C ASN A 255 -21.09 -2.72 35.28
N LEU A 256 -21.88 -1.65 35.28
CA LEU A 256 -22.89 -1.42 36.33
C LEU A 256 -24.02 -2.48 36.34
N GLY A 257 -24.20 -3.24 35.25
CA GLY A 257 -25.19 -4.31 35.15
C GLY A 257 -24.74 -5.62 35.82
N ASN A 258 -23.43 -5.85 35.90
CA ASN A 258 -22.80 -7.02 36.50
C ASN A 258 -21.69 -6.60 37.48
N PHE A 259 -21.94 -5.55 38.26
CA PHE A 259 -20.92 -4.95 39.13
C PHE A 259 -20.64 -5.82 40.35
N ASP A 260 -19.42 -6.34 40.46
CA ASP A 260 -18.93 -7.00 41.67
C ASP A 260 -18.27 -5.96 42.58
N LEU A 261 -18.61 -5.97 43.88
CA LEU A 261 -17.98 -5.07 44.85
C LEU A 261 -16.61 -5.58 45.30
N ASP A 262 -16.38 -6.89 45.22
CA ASP A 262 -15.11 -7.50 45.57
C ASP A 262 -14.09 -7.38 44.42
N HIS A 263 -14.57 -7.28 43.17
CA HIS A 263 -13.78 -7.12 41.94
C HIS A 263 -14.39 -6.06 40.97
N PRO A 264 -14.45 -4.78 41.37
CA PRO A 264 -15.21 -3.73 40.66
C PRO A 264 -14.72 -3.37 39.26
N SER A 265 -13.52 -3.81 38.91
CA SER A 265 -12.89 -3.48 37.62
C SER A 265 -12.89 -4.65 36.64
N GLU A 266 -13.33 -5.84 37.06
CA GLU A 266 -13.54 -6.99 36.17
C GLU A 266 -14.73 -6.78 35.23
N ASN A 267 -14.66 -7.40 34.07
CA ASN A 267 -15.65 -7.39 33.01
C ASN A 267 -16.17 -5.99 32.68
N PRO A 268 -15.27 -5.04 32.35
CA PRO A 268 -15.67 -3.66 32.08
C PRO A 268 -16.58 -3.59 30.85
N SER A 269 -17.58 -2.71 30.91
CA SER A 269 -18.55 -2.51 29.82
C SER A 269 -17.96 -1.78 28.61
N GLN A 270 -16.84 -1.08 28.80
CA GLN A 270 -16.00 -0.56 27.73
C GLN A 270 -14.54 -0.72 28.13
N PRO A 271 -13.64 -0.99 27.16
CA PRO A 271 -12.22 -1.04 27.43
C PRO A 271 -11.70 0.33 27.87
N THR A 272 -10.41 0.41 28.20
CA THR A 272 -9.76 1.70 28.39
C THR A 272 -9.81 2.49 27.07
N VAL A 273 -10.47 3.64 27.09
CA VAL A 273 -10.67 4.50 25.91
C VAL A 273 -10.33 5.95 26.23
N VAL A 274 -9.87 6.69 25.21
CA VAL A 274 -9.76 8.15 25.26
C VAL A 274 -10.95 8.78 24.55
N GLN A 275 -11.67 9.65 25.25
CA GLN A 275 -12.73 10.45 24.64
C GLN A 275 -12.11 11.66 23.91
N GLY A 276 -11.68 11.44 22.67
CA GLY A 276 -11.11 12.49 21.84
C GLY A 276 -10.04 12.02 20.88
N GLY A 277 -9.23 12.96 20.40
CA GLY A 277 -8.02 12.62 19.66
C GLY A 277 -7.15 13.82 19.30
N HIS A 278 -6.13 13.56 18.49
CA HIS A 278 -5.08 14.50 18.15
C HIS A 278 -5.38 15.18 16.81
N PHE A 279 -5.39 16.51 16.79
CA PHE A 279 -5.73 17.27 15.59
C PHE A 279 -4.73 18.39 15.29
N LEU A 280 -4.46 18.60 14.00
CA LEU A 280 -3.60 19.65 13.48
C LEU A 280 -4.38 20.57 12.55
N ASN A 281 -4.11 21.86 12.63
CA ASN A 281 -4.53 22.76 11.56
C ASN A 281 -3.56 22.60 10.39
N ALA A 282 -4.07 22.43 9.18
CA ALA A 282 -3.26 22.38 7.97
C ALA A 282 -3.96 23.09 6.81
N THR A 283 -3.16 23.54 5.85
CA THR A 283 -3.63 24.15 4.61
C THR A 283 -3.11 23.36 3.42
N PHE A 284 -4.01 22.81 2.62
CA PHE A 284 -3.72 22.23 1.32
C PHE A 284 -3.90 23.28 0.23
N ASN A 285 -2.99 23.33 -0.73
CA ASN A 285 -3.12 24.15 -1.94
C ASN A 285 -2.93 23.26 -3.17
N ASN A 286 -3.81 23.38 -4.15
CA ASN A 286 -3.75 22.63 -5.41
C ASN A 286 -4.32 23.49 -6.54
N ASN A 287 -3.57 23.70 -7.62
CA ASN A 287 -4.04 24.43 -8.80
C ASN A 287 -4.71 25.79 -8.52
N GLY A 288 -4.25 26.49 -7.46
CA GLY A 288 -4.81 27.77 -7.02
C GLY A 288 -6.02 27.68 -6.08
N ALA A 289 -6.58 26.49 -5.85
CA ALA A 289 -7.51 26.22 -4.76
C ALA A 289 -6.76 26.12 -3.42
N SER A 290 -7.44 26.44 -2.32
CA SER A 290 -6.88 26.39 -0.96
C SER A 290 -7.92 25.90 0.03
N LEU A 291 -7.58 24.84 0.77
CA LEU A 291 -8.39 24.25 1.84
C LEU A 291 -7.63 24.39 3.15
N SER A 292 -8.15 25.18 4.09
CA SER A 292 -7.64 25.23 5.46
C SER A 292 -8.65 24.60 6.40
N SER A 293 -8.26 23.53 7.06
CA SER A 293 -9.10 22.85 8.05
C SER A 293 -8.27 22.26 9.19
N GLN A 294 -8.97 21.57 10.08
CA GLN A 294 -8.40 20.77 11.13
C GLN A 294 -8.48 19.29 10.71
N PHE A 295 -7.32 18.63 10.70
CA PHE A 295 -7.14 17.26 10.26
C PHE A 295 -6.71 16.39 11.43
N PHE A 296 -7.11 15.12 11.42
CA PHE A 296 -6.68 14.16 12.43
C PHE A 296 -5.20 13.86 12.26
N LEU A 297 -4.45 13.78 13.36
CA LEU A 297 -3.08 13.27 13.34
C LEU A 297 -3.13 11.80 13.71
N ASP A 298 -2.75 10.96 12.75
CA ASP A 298 -2.83 9.52 12.87
C ASP A 298 -1.47 8.91 12.54
N THR A 299 -0.79 8.40 13.56
CA THR A 299 0.49 7.70 13.39
C THR A 299 0.34 6.28 12.86
N GLY A 300 -0.87 5.72 12.89
CA GLY A 300 -1.20 4.44 12.27
C GLY A 300 -1.47 4.57 10.76
N ALA A 301 -1.91 5.74 10.30
CA ALA A 301 -2.04 6.04 8.87
C ALA A 301 -0.67 6.30 8.24
N SER A 302 -0.26 5.45 7.30
CA SER A 302 0.98 5.66 6.55
C SER A 302 0.85 6.79 5.52
N VAL A 303 -0.33 6.99 4.93
CA VAL A 303 -0.63 8.03 3.94
C VAL A 303 -1.61 9.07 4.46
N THR A 304 -1.55 10.28 3.91
CA THR A 304 -2.51 11.35 4.19
C THR A 304 -3.84 11.10 3.47
N VAL A 305 -4.97 11.38 4.13
CA VAL A 305 -6.32 11.13 3.62
C VAL A 305 -7.10 12.44 3.51
N LEU A 306 -7.85 12.61 2.43
CA LEU A 306 -8.93 13.59 2.34
C LEU A 306 -10.27 12.87 2.20
N SER A 307 -11.31 13.40 2.84
CA SER A 307 -12.68 12.99 2.50
C SER A 307 -13.03 13.36 1.06
N GLN A 308 -14.01 12.67 0.48
CA GLN A 308 -14.38 12.86 -0.93
C GLN A 308 -14.76 14.31 -1.24
N PHE A 309 -15.53 14.96 -0.37
CA PHE A 309 -15.90 16.37 -0.55
C PHE A 309 -14.72 17.32 -0.42
N LYS A 310 -13.72 17.00 0.42
CA LYS A 310 -12.51 17.81 0.54
C LYS A 310 -11.57 17.63 -0.64
N ALA A 311 -11.49 16.42 -1.19
CA ALA A 311 -10.81 16.18 -2.46
C ALA A 311 -11.45 16.99 -3.61
N LEU A 312 -12.79 17.03 -3.66
CA LEU A 312 -13.51 17.83 -4.65
C LEU A 312 -13.26 19.34 -4.50
N GLU A 313 -13.19 19.87 -3.27
CA GLU A 313 -12.79 21.27 -3.01
C GLU A 313 -11.37 21.57 -3.52
N MET A 314 -10.49 20.55 -3.56
CA MET A 314 -9.13 20.63 -4.10
C MET A 314 -9.04 20.32 -5.60
N GLY A 315 -10.16 20.05 -6.26
CA GLY A 315 -10.24 19.85 -7.72
C GLY A 315 -10.05 18.41 -8.19
N PHE A 316 -10.26 17.42 -7.31
CA PHE A 316 -10.28 15.99 -7.65
C PHE A 316 -11.68 15.43 -7.48
N ASP A 317 -12.27 14.93 -8.56
CA ASP A 317 -13.56 14.24 -8.54
C ASP A 317 -13.33 12.75 -8.73
N VAL A 318 -13.34 11.98 -7.64
CA VAL A 318 -13.11 10.52 -7.66
C VAL A 318 -14.13 9.73 -8.49
N THR A 319 -15.21 10.36 -8.95
CA THR A 319 -16.18 9.72 -9.85
C THR A 319 -15.85 9.95 -11.33
N LEU A 320 -15.10 11.01 -11.65
CA LEU A 320 -14.87 11.46 -13.03
C LEU A 320 -13.39 11.46 -13.44
N ASP A 321 -12.49 11.58 -12.47
CA ASP A 321 -11.05 11.62 -12.67
C ASP A 321 -10.45 10.23 -12.41
N ASP A 322 -9.54 9.81 -13.29
CA ASP A 322 -8.74 8.62 -13.06
C ASP A 322 -7.71 8.90 -11.94
N PRO A 323 -7.55 7.99 -10.96
CA PRO A 323 -6.57 8.17 -9.90
C PRO A 323 -5.14 8.23 -10.46
N GLU A 324 -4.28 8.99 -9.78
CA GLU A 324 -2.86 9.07 -10.13
C GLU A 324 -2.05 7.93 -9.53
N PHE A 325 -2.58 7.24 -8.51
CA PHE A 325 -2.07 5.98 -7.96
C PHE A 325 -3.19 5.34 -7.14
N THR A 326 -3.03 4.07 -6.77
CA THR A 326 -3.94 3.37 -5.87
C THR A 326 -3.19 2.72 -4.72
N ILE A 327 -3.83 2.57 -3.57
CA ILE A 327 -3.28 1.77 -2.46
C ILE A 327 -4.39 0.99 -1.77
N SER A 328 -4.00 -0.10 -1.12
CA SER A 328 -4.89 -0.86 -0.25
C SER A 328 -4.80 -0.38 1.19
N ILE A 329 -5.95 -0.14 1.83
CA ILE A 329 -6.03 0.30 3.22
C ILE A 329 -6.58 -0.81 4.10
N VAL A 330 -5.81 -1.20 5.11
CA VAL A 330 -6.27 -2.11 6.16
C VAL A 330 -6.96 -1.31 7.26
N GLY A 331 -8.16 -1.73 7.66
CA GLY A 331 -8.88 -1.14 8.79
C GLY A 331 -9.76 -2.18 9.49
N SER A 332 -10.59 -1.74 10.43
CA SER A 332 -11.45 -2.64 11.21
C SER A 332 -12.46 -3.45 10.39
N GLY A 333 -12.94 -2.93 9.26
CA GLY A 333 -13.83 -3.69 8.37
C GLY A 333 -13.13 -4.59 7.37
N GLY A 334 -11.83 -4.86 7.54
CA GLY A 334 -10.98 -5.59 6.59
C GLY A 334 -10.19 -4.67 5.69
N THR A 335 -9.70 -5.21 4.57
CA THR A 335 -8.91 -4.46 3.60
C THR A 335 -9.80 -3.84 2.51
N LEU A 336 -9.67 -2.53 2.30
CA LEU A 336 -10.20 -1.82 1.13
C LEU A 336 -9.10 -1.77 0.07
N GLU A 337 -9.32 -2.45 -1.04
CA GLU A 337 -8.42 -2.42 -2.20
C GLU A 337 -8.71 -1.21 -3.09
N ASP A 338 -7.74 -0.83 -3.93
CA ASP A 338 -7.84 0.19 -4.98
C ASP A 338 -8.34 1.58 -4.51
N VAL A 339 -7.94 2.03 -3.32
CA VAL A 339 -8.33 3.35 -2.81
C VAL A 339 -7.67 4.45 -3.68
N PRO A 340 -8.44 5.38 -4.26
CA PRO A 340 -7.93 6.34 -5.23
C PRO A 340 -7.01 7.39 -4.60
N GLY A 341 -5.84 7.58 -5.20
CA GLY A 341 -4.80 8.51 -4.78
C GLY A 341 -4.50 9.61 -5.80
N PHE A 342 -4.11 10.79 -5.30
CA PHE A 342 -3.76 11.99 -6.07
C PHE A 342 -2.60 12.75 -5.43
N PHE A 343 -1.91 13.58 -6.20
CA PHE A 343 -0.88 14.49 -5.70
C PHE A 343 -1.44 15.89 -5.50
N ILE A 344 -1.31 16.41 -4.29
CA ILE A 344 -1.58 17.82 -3.99
C ILE A 344 -0.29 18.63 -4.10
N ASP A 345 -0.35 19.79 -4.79
CA ASP A 345 0.82 20.65 -4.97
C ASP A 345 1.54 20.99 -3.66
N GLN A 346 0.79 21.28 -2.59
CA GLN A 346 1.36 21.70 -1.32
C GLN A 346 0.47 21.43 -0.11
N LEU A 347 1.09 20.99 0.99
CA LEU A 347 0.53 21.00 2.34
C LEU A 347 1.37 21.95 3.22
N THR A 348 0.71 22.74 4.05
CA THR A 348 1.36 23.60 5.06
C THR A 348 0.77 23.39 6.44
N ILE A 349 1.62 23.10 7.43
CA ILE A 349 1.27 23.07 8.85
C ILE A 349 1.85 24.33 9.51
N PRO A 350 1.00 25.27 9.97
CA PRO A 350 1.46 26.47 10.66
C PRO A 350 2.13 26.10 11.99
N ALA A 351 3.34 26.62 12.20
CA ALA A 351 4.13 26.32 13.38
C ALA A 351 4.92 27.54 13.87
N LEU A 352 5.05 27.66 15.19
CA LEU A 352 6.05 28.53 15.81
C LEU A 352 7.44 28.02 15.43
N GLY A 353 8.40 28.92 15.20
CA GLY A 353 9.72 28.54 14.67
C GLY A 353 9.76 28.34 13.16
N GLY A 354 8.64 28.57 12.45
CA GLY A 354 8.52 28.52 11.00
C GLY A 354 7.61 27.38 10.55
N SER A 355 6.64 27.67 9.70
CA SER A 355 5.71 26.67 9.17
C SER A 355 6.44 25.51 8.52
N PHE A 356 5.87 24.32 8.67
CA PHE A 356 6.26 23.16 7.88
C PHE A 356 5.49 23.20 6.56
N THR A 357 6.19 22.98 5.45
CA THR A 357 5.60 22.95 4.11
C THR A 357 6.16 21.74 3.37
N ALA A 358 5.27 20.94 2.82
CA ALA A 358 5.56 19.83 1.92
C ALA A 358 4.97 20.12 0.55
N THR A 359 5.62 19.64 -0.52
CA THR A 359 5.17 19.81 -1.90
C THR A 359 5.03 18.46 -2.58
N ASN A 360 4.17 18.38 -3.59
CA ASN A 360 3.86 17.13 -4.29
C ASN A 360 3.48 16.02 -3.30
N VAL A 361 2.41 16.26 -2.54
CA VAL A 361 1.99 15.47 -1.40
C VAL A 361 0.99 14.41 -1.87
N PRO A 362 1.32 13.12 -1.78
CA PRO A 362 0.37 12.05 -2.03
C PRO A 362 -0.73 12.08 -0.98
N VAL A 363 -1.96 12.06 -1.46
CA VAL A 363 -3.16 11.90 -0.64
C VAL A 363 -4.04 10.84 -1.24
N ILE A 364 -4.71 10.07 -0.38
CA ILE A 364 -5.81 9.21 -0.82
C ILE A 364 -7.15 9.85 -0.50
N VAL A 365 -8.18 9.42 -1.22
CA VAL A 365 -9.53 9.93 -1.04
C VAL A 365 -10.41 8.84 -0.45
N LEU A 366 -10.77 9.00 0.81
CA LEU A 366 -11.58 8.06 1.57
C LEU A 366 -12.41 8.78 2.63
N ASP A 367 -13.71 8.43 2.71
CA ASP A 367 -14.58 8.93 3.76
C ASP A 367 -14.39 8.09 5.02
N VAL A 368 -13.68 8.66 6.00
CA VAL A 368 -13.44 8.01 7.29
C VAL A 368 -14.40 8.57 8.34
N THR A 369 -15.07 7.67 9.07
CA THR A 369 -16.01 8.05 10.13
C THR A 369 -15.26 8.69 11.30
N ASN A 370 -15.80 9.79 11.82
CA ASN A 370 -15.25 10.47 12.98
C ASN A 370 -15.57 9.67 14.26
N VAL A 371 -14.54 9.09 14.88
CA VAL A 371 -14.68 8.31 16.12
C VAL A 371 -15.17 9.13 17.32
N SER A 372 -14.91 10.44 17.33
CA SER A 372 -15.43 11.37 18.35
C SER A 372 -16.88 11.81 18.06
N ASN A 373 -17.40 11.54 16.86
CA ASN A 373 -18.76 11.87 16.44
C ASN A 373 -19.24 10.91 15.32
N PRO A 374 -19.66 9.68 15.68
CA PRO A 374 -19.85 8.55 14.75
C PRO A 374 -20.96 8.71 13.69
N GLY A 375 -21.57 9.89 13.58
CA GLY A 375 -22.48 10.27 12.49
C GLY A 375 -21.87 11.22 11.44
N ASN A 376 -20.60 11.60 11.57
CA ASN A 376 -19.93 12.56 10.70
C ASN A 376 -18.62 11.98 10.13
N ILE A 377 -18.22 12.46 8.96
CA ILE A 377 -16.95 12.14 8.31
C ILE A 377 -15.90 13.16 8.76
N VAL A 378 -14.65 12.73 8.98
CA VAL A 378 -13.55 13.67 9.23
C VAL A 378 -13.16 14.37 7.94
N ASP A 379 -12.74 15.64 8.03
CA ASP A 379 -12.29 16.37 6.83
C ASP A 379 -11.10 15.67 6.15
N GLY A 380 -10.23 15.05 6.95
CA GLY A 380 -9.15 14.19 6.51
C GLY A 380 -8.19 13.82 7.65
N ILE A 381 -7.14 13.09 7.29
CA ILE A 381 -6.11 12.56 8.19
C ILE A 381 -4.74 12.98 7.67
N ILE A 382 -3.86 13.46 8.54
CA ILE A 382 -2.43 13.64 8.25
C ILE A 382 -1.71 12.36 8.70
N GLY A 383 -1.30 11.55 7.72
CA GLY A 383 -0.54 10.33 7.94
C GLY A 383 0.96 10.58 8.04
N MET A 384 1.73 9.52 8.21
CA MET A 384 3.18 9.60 8.45
C MET A 384 4.00 9.92 7.20
N ASN A 385 3.44 9.79 6.00
CA ASN A 385 4.14 10.12 4.76
C ASN A 385 4.69 11.55 4.76
N VAL A 386 3.90 12.53 5.21
CA VAL A 386 4.34 13.93 5.22
C VAL A 386 5.51 14.20 6.18
N PHE A 387 5.75 13.33 7.15
CA PHE A 387 6.84 13.44 8.13
C PHE A 387 8.05 12.57 7.78
N GLN A 388 8.06 11.92 6.62
CA GLN A 388 9.16 11.08 6.18
C GLN A 388 10.50 11.82 6.28
N GLY A 389 11.51 11.13 6.83
CA GLY A 389 12.86 11.68 6.98
C GLY A 389 12.97 12.83 7.99
N ARG A 390 12.05 12.91 8.97
CA ARG A 390 12.08 13.89 10.06
C ARG A 390 11.78 13.25 11.41
N ASP A 391 12.43 13.73 12.45
CA ASP A 391 12.04 13.42 13.82
C ASP A 391 10.79 14.24 14.18
N ILE A 392 9.85 13.61 14.89
CA ILE A 392 8.69 14.29 15.45
C ILE A 392 8.54 14.00 16.94
N VAL A 393 7.97 14.96 17.66
CA VAL A 393 7.56 14.79 19.06
C VAL A 393 6.11 15.20 19.21
N ILE A 394 5.29 14.27 19.70
CA ILE A 394 3.88 14.49 20.03
C ILE A 394 3.81 14.67 21.54
N ASP A 395 3.53 15.89 21.99
CA ASP A 395 3.33 16.20 23.41
C ASP A 395 1.85 16.56 23.65
N PRO A 396 1.01 15.61 24.08
CA PRO A 396 -0.41 15.83 24.32
C PRO A 396 -0.69 16.41 25.72
N ASN A 397 0.27 17.11 26.33
CA ASN A 397 0.10 17.68 27.67
C ASN A 397 -1.09 18.65 27.78
N PRO A 398 -2.18 18.30 28.49
CA PRO A 398 -3.39 19.11 28.54
C PRO A 398 -3.13 20.43 29.27
N SER A 399 -3.52 21.56 28.65
CA SER A 399 -3.36 22.88 29.25
C SER A 399 -4.46 23.14 30.30
N LEU A 400 -4.25 22.69 31.54
CA LEU A 400 -5.23 22.84 32.65
C LEU A 400 -5.28 24.26 33.29
N GLY A 401 -4.90 25.31 32.55
CA GLY A 401 -4.95 26.69 33.03
C GLY A 401 -3.94 26.98 34.14
N GLY A 402 -2.71 27.34 33.77
CA GLY A 402 -1.66 27.67 34.75
C GLY A 402 -0.33 28.15 34.17
N GLY A 403 -0.25 28.41 32.86
CA GLY A 403 1.00 28.81 32.20
C GLY A 403 1.96 27.67 31.86
N GLY A 404 1.53 26.40 32.00
CA GLY A 404 2.27 25.23 31.50
C GLY A 404 2.31 25.14 29.98
N PRO A 405 3.24 24.36 29.40
CA PRO A 405 3.35 24.21 27.95
C PRO A 405 2.07 23.58 27.38
N SER A 406 1.48 24.25 26.38
CA SER A 406 0.32 23.72 25.64
C SER A 406 0.69 22.46 24.86
N PRO A 407 -0.30 21.62 24.49
CA PRO A 407 -0.06 20.52 23.58
C PRO A 407 0.63 21.00 22.29
N GLY A 408 1.45 20.13 21.69
CA GLY A 408 2.15 20.47 20.46
C GLY A 408 2.72 19.28 19.73
N LEU A 409 2.74 19.40 18.41
CA LEU A 409 3.56 18.57 17.53
C LEU A 409 4.83 19.34 17.21
N TYR A 410 5.99 18.76 17.50
CA TYR A 410 7.28 19.32 17.17
C TYR A 410 7.87 18.57 15.98
N ILE A 411 8.36 19.30 14.97
CA ILE A 411 8.78 18.71 13.68
C ILE A 411 10.22 19.15 13.38
N SER A 412 11.17 18.22 13.28
CA SER A 412 12.57 18.55 13.01
C SER A 412 12.79 19.06 11.59
N ASP A 413 13.98 19.60 11.33
CA ASP A 413 14.50 19.68 9.96
C ASP A 413 14.76 18.26 9.41
N PRO A 414 14.92 18.07 8.09
CA PRO A 414 15.23 16.74 7.54
C PRO A 414 16.45 16.15 8.22
N VAL A 415 16.37 14.86 8.55
CA VAL A 415 17.48 14.08 9.11
C VAL A 415 18.15 13.20 8.05
N THR A 416 17.57 13.15 6.85
CA THR A 416 18.12 12.46 5.69
C THR A 416 19.00 13.38 4.85
N THR A 417 19.87 12.78 4.04
CA THR A 417 20.76 13.51 3.12
C THR A 417 20.68 12.94 1.71
N ASP A 418 20.75 13.81 0.70
CA ASP A 418 20.80 13.35 -0.69
C ASP A 418 22.19 12.80 -1.03
N ALA A 419 22.24 11.55 -1.46
CA ALA A 419 23.38 10.91 -2.09
C ALA A 419 23.08 10.75 -3.58
N ASN A 420 23.58 11.68 -4.40
CA ASN A 420 23.35 11.67 -5.84
C ASN A 420 24.42 10.83 -6.53
N TRP A 421 24.02 9.98 -7.46
CA TRP A 421 24.93 9.28 -8.34
C TRP A 421 25.65 10.28 -9.26
N THR A 422 26.96 10.13 -9.40
CA THR A 422 27.82 11.08 -10.14
C THR A 422 28.72 10.38 -11.16
N SER A 423 28.72 9.04 -11.18
CA SER A 423 29.55 8.29 -12.13
C SER A 423 29.08 8.50 -13.56
N THR A 424 30.00 8.84 -14.46
CA THR A 424 29.77 8.98 -15.90
C THR A 424 30.15 7.71 -16.67
N ALA A 425 30.59 6.66 -15.97
CA ALA A 425 30.88 5.37 -16.58
C ALA A 425 29.59 4.70 -17.06
N ALA A 426 29.71 3.87 -18.10
CA ALA A 426 28.58 3.05 -18.57
C ALA A 426 28.13 2.04 -17.49
N THR A 427 29.05 1.55 -16.68
CA THR A 427 28.76 0.69 -15.53
C THR A 427 29.72 1.04 -14.40
N ASP A 428 29.20 1.16 -13.18
CA ASP A 428 30.00 1.38 -11.97
C ASP A 428 29.33 0.75 -10.74
N SER A 429 30.10 0.53 -9.68
CA SER A 429 29.63 -0.14 -8.46
C SER A 429 28.98 0.84 -7.48
N TRP A 430 27.83 0.46 -6.93
CA TRP A 430 27.18 1.14 -5.81
C TRP A 430 28.12 1.36 -4.63
N ALA A 431 29.00 0.38 -4.35
CA ALA A 431 29.91 0.40 -3.22
C ALA A 431 31.12 1.34 -3.41
N THR A 432 31.29 1.94 -4.58
CA THR A 432 32.36 2.92 -4.83
C THR A 432 31.94 4.28 -4.26
N ALA A 433 32.55 4.69 -3.14
CA ALA A 433 32.26 5.99 -2.53
C ALA A 433 32.46 7.18 -3.49
N GLY A 434 33.39 7.08 -4.45
CA GLY A 434 33.64 8.11 -5.45
C GLY A 434 32.55 8.24 -6.52
N SER A 435 31.58 7.34 -6.57
CA SER A 435 30.45 7.37 -7.50
C SER A 435 29.27 8.19 -6.96
N TRP A 436 29.36 8.67 -5.72
CA TRP A 436 28.33 9.46 -5.05
C TRP A 436 28.76 10.90 -4.80
N SER A 437 27.78 11.82 -4.70
CA SER A 437 28.03 13.22 -4.31
C SER A 437 28.44 13.36 -2.83
N THR A 438 28.16 12.34 -2.03
CA THR A 438 28.59 12.21 -0.64
C THR A 438 30.00 11.62 -0.57
N THR A 439 30.68 11.76 0.57
CA THR A 439 32.00 11.14 0.77
C THR A 439 31.91 9.67 1.21
N SER A 440 30.70 9.14 1.27
CA SER A 440 30.34 7.79 1.70
C SER A 440 29.26 7.19 0.79
N VAL A 441 29.24 5.86 0.69
CA VAL A 441 28.15 5.09 0.08
C VAL A 441 26.85 5.36 0.88
N PRO A 442 25.67 5.37 0.23
CA PRO A 442 24.39 5.52 0.91
C PRO A 442 24.19 4.53 2.06
N ASP A 443 23.54 4.99 3.12
CA ASP A 443 23.09 4.22 4.27
C ASP A 443 21.60 4.51 4.56
N LEU A 444 21.07 3.99 5.67
CA LEU A 444 19.68 4.20 6.07
C LEU A 444 19.28 5.66 6.39
N LEU A 445 20.18 6.64 6.27
CA LEU A 445 19.87 8.07 6.34
C LEU A 445 20.15 8.80 5.01
N ALA A 446 20.50 8.07 3.95
CA ALA A 446 20.77 8.62 2.64
C ALA A 446 19.63 8.32 1.66
N ILE A 447 19.12 9.37 1.00
CA ILE A 447 18.26 9.24 -0.18
C ILE A 447 19.20 9.03 -1.38
N ALA A 448 19.21 7.82 -1.93
CA ALA A 448 20.08 7.44 -3.02
C ALA A 448 19.42 7.79 -4.37
N ASN A 449 19.84 8.91 -4.96
CA ASN A 449 19.35 9.35 -6.26
C ASN A 449 20.24 8.79 -7.38
N VAL A 450 19.87 7.62 -7.89
CA VAL A 450 20.52 6.91 -9.00
C VAL A 450 19.97 7.44 -10.33
N ARG A 451 20.40 8.65 -10.68
CA ARG A 451 19.97 9.32 -11.92
C ARG A 451 21.04 9.22 -12.99
N HIS A 452 20.60 9.09 -14.25
CA HIS A 452 21.48 9.21 -15.41
C HIS A 452 22.26 10.53 -15.35
N VAL A 453 23.57 10.45 -15.61
CA VAL A 453 24.49 11.58 -15.52
C VAL A 453 24.84 12.08 -16.92
N SER A 454 25.29 11.18 -17.81
CA SER A 454 25.69 11.54 -19.17
C SER A 454 26.00 10.32 -20.04
N GLY A 455 26.00 10.51 -21.35
CA GLY A 455 26.40 9.47 -22.30
C GLY A 455 25.21 8.60 -22.71
N GLY A 456 25.47 7.36 -23.12
CA GLY A 456 24.40 6.39 -23.42
C GLY A 456 23.78 5.81 -22.14
N ASN A 457 23.21 4.61 -22.25
CA ASN A 457 22.69 3.88 -21.09
C ASN A 457 23.78 3.70 -20.03
N GLN A 458 23.41 3.88 -18.76
CA GLN A 458 24.29 3.73 -17.61
C GLN A 458 23.73 2.70 -16.63
N GLN A 459 24.62 2.08 -15.84
CA GLN A 459 24.27 1.09 -14.82
C GLN A 459 25.01 1.34 -13.51
N ALA A 460 24.27 1.38 -12.40
CA ALA A 460 24.79 1.24 -11.04
C ALA A 460 24.59 -0.21 -10.59
N THR A 461 25.66 -0.86 -10.12
CA THR A 461 25.64 -2.28 -9.73
C THR A 461 25.74 -2.44 -8.22
N VAL A 462 24.71 -3.03 -7.60
CA VAL A 462 24.68 -3.42 -6.19
C VAL A 462 25.21 -4.84 -6.06
N GLY A 463 26.53 -4.96 -5.95
CA GLY A 463 27.23 -6.27 -5.91
C GLY A 463 27.48 -6.84 -4.51
N VAL A 464 27.04 -6.15 -3.47
CA VAL A 464 27.05 -6.58 -2.06
C VAL A 464 25.84 -5.99 -1.36
N ASP A 465 25.41 -6.59 -0.24
CA ASP A 465 24.27 -6.08 0.52
C ASP A 465 24.42 -4.58 0.80
N ALA A 466 23.36 -3.84 0.48
CA ALA A 466 23.35 -2.39 0.54
C ALA A 466 22.08 -1.89 1.20
N SER A 467 22.18 -0.70 1.78
CA SER A 467 21.07 -0.06 2.46
C SER A 467 20.92 1.39 2.03
N ALA A 468 19.69 1.88 1.94
CA ALA A 468 19.39 3.29 1.73
C ALA A 468 18.18 3.71 2.55
N PHE A 469 18.02 5.00 2.81
CA PHE A 469 16.73 5.50 3.30
C PHE A 469 15.66 5.31 2.23
N GLU A 470 15.93 5.78 1.01
CA GLU A 470 15.08 5.68 -0.17
C GLU A 470 15.98 5.55 -1.41
N VAL A 471 15.49 4.91 -2.46
CA VAL A 471 16.20 4.81 -3.74
C VAL A 471 15.33 5.35 -4.85
N ASN A 472 15.89 6.26 -5.65
CA ASN A 472 15.24 6.83 -6.82
C ASN A 472 16.06 6.50 -8.06
N VAL A 473 15.45 5.89 -9.07
CA VAL A 473 16.13 5.51 -10.31
C VAL A 473 15.46 6.20 -11.48
N SER A 474 16.23 6.99 -12.25
CA SER A 474 15.68 7.71 -13.41
C SER A 474 16.70 7.80 -14.55
N GLY A 475 16.24 7.65 -15.79
CA GLY A 475 17.07 7.86 -16.98
C GLY A 475 17.14 9.33 -17.42
N GLY A 476 17.69 9.54 -18.61
CA GLY A 476 17.84 10.85 -19.27
C GLY A 476 16.66 11.22 -20.19
N THR A 477 16.84 12.25 -21.02
CA THR A 477 15.75 12.89 -21.80
C THR A 477 15.54 12.29 -23.21
N SER A 478 16.30 11.27 -23.62
CA SER A 478 16.27 10.70 -24.98
C SER A 478 16.28 9.16 -25.00
N GLY A 479 15.56 8.52 -24.07
CA GLY A 479 15.58 7.05 -23.93
C GLY A 479 16.89 6.51 -23.36
N GLU A 480 17.71 7.39 -22.79
CA GLU A 480 18.95 7.05 -22.10
C GLU A 480 18.56 6.39 -20.76
N GLN A 481 18.74 5.08 -20.67
CA GLN A 481 18.33 4.36 -19.47
C GLN A 481 19.36 4.53 -18.34
N MET A 482 18.85 4.60 -17.11
CA MET A 482 19.64 4.36 -15.91
C MET A 482 19.18 3.06 -15.27
N LYS A 483 20.04 2.05 -15.28
CA LYS A 483 19.78 0.77 -14.66
C LYS A 483 20.37 0.71 -13.25
N LEU A 484 19.57 0.32 -12.27
CA LEU A 484 20.01 -0.19 -11.00
C LEU A 484 19.95 -1.72 -11.07
N HIS A 485 21.11 -2.36 -11.18
CA HIS A 485 21.23 -3.81 -11.23
C HIS A 485 21.62 -4.33 -9.84
N VAL A 486 20.88 -5.31 -9.32
CA VAL A 486 21.18 -5.97 -8.04
C VAL A 486 21.64 -7.39 -8.32
N ASP A 487 22.89 -7.70 -7.94
CA ASP A 487 23.54 -8.98 -8.26
C ASP A 487 22.89 -10.16 -7.52
N SER A 488 23.11 -11.37 -8.05
CA SER A 488 22.60 -12.61 -7.46
C SER A 488 22.97 -12.82 -6.00
N GLY A 489 21.94 -13.16 -5.20
CA GLY A 489 22.07 -13.38 -3.76
C GLY A 489 22.31 -12.12 -2.93
N VAL A 490 22.29 -10.93 -3.54
CA VAL A 490 22.44 -9.65 -2.85
C VAL A 490 21.07 -9.10 -2.42
N THR A 491 21.04 -8.46 -1.25
CA THR A 491 19.86 -7.73 -0.77
C THR A 491 20.09 -6.21 -0.80
N LEU A 492 19.18 -5.48 -1.46
CA LEU A 492 19.05 -4.04 -1.33
C LEU A 492 17.90 -3.73 -0.35
N THR A 493 18.24 -3.25 0.84
CA THR A 493 17.25 -2.90 1.87
C THR A 493 17.01 -1.40 1.91
N THR A 494 15.75 -0.97 1.77
CA THR A 494 15.37 0.44 1.99
C THR A 494 14.48 0.60 3.21
N TYR A 495 14.54 1.79 3.83
CA TYR A 495 13.68 2.14 4.95
C TYR A 495 12.31 2.68 4.47
N SER A 496 12.34 3.54 3.45
CA SER A 496 11.21 4.15 2.76
C SER A 496 10.81 3.25 1.59
N GLY A 497 10.97 3.70 0.35
CA GLY A 497 10.67 2.89 -0.83
C GLY A 497 11.79 2.85 -1.86
N VAL A 498 11.44 2.26 -2.99
CA VAL A 498 12.17 2.35 -4.26
C VAL A 498 11.25 2.96 -5.31
N ASN A 499 11.66 4.08 -5.88
CA ASN A 499 10.93 4.79 -6.92
C ASN A 499 11.65 4.61 -8.25
N ILE A 500 10.96 4.00 -9.21
CA ILE A 500 11.45 3.76 -10.56
C ILE A 500 10.74 4.73 -11.49
N GLU A 501 11.45 5.78 -11.88
CA GLU A 501 10.92 6.91 -12.63
C GLU A 501 11.22 6.73 -14.14
N ALA A 502 10.86 7.73 -14.94
CA ALA A 502 11.02 7.71 -16.39
C ALA A 502 12.41 7.24 -16.85
N ASN A 503 12.44 6.23 -17.73
CA ASN A 503 13.66 5.59 -18.25
C ASN A 503 14.59 4.98 -17.18
N GLY A 504 14.14 4.90 -15.93
CA GLY A 504 14.80 4.15 -14.86
C GLY A 504 14.47 2.66 -14.98
N VAL A 505 15.44 1.80 -14.67
CA VAL A 505 15.27 0.35 -14.67
C VAL A 505 15.77 -0.20 -13.34
N LEU A 506 14.92 -0.95 -12.62
CA LEU A 506 15.36 -1.83 -11.55
C LEU A 506 15.43 -3.27 -12.10
N GLU A 507 16.63 -3.84 -12.13
CA GLU A 507 16.87 -5.21 -12.59
C GLU A 507 17.37 -6.09 -11.45
N LEU A 508 16.70 -7.23 -11.24
CA LEU A 508 17.08 -8.24 -10.25
C LEU A 508 17.72 -9.46 -10.96
N ASP A 509 18.86 -9.93 -10.47
CA ASP A 509 19.52 -11.14 -10.98
C ASP A 509 19.52 -12.29 -9.95
N GLY A 510 18.35 -12.79 -9.55
CA GLY A 510 18.20 -13.65 -8.38
C GLY A 510 18.49 -12.92 -7.07
N ALA A 511 18.22 -11.61 -7.05
CA ALA A 511 18.44 -10.72 -5.92
C ALA A 511 17.18 -10.52 -5.06
N THR A 512 17.34 -9.86 -3.91
CA THR A 512 16.21 -9.38 -3.09
C THR A 512 16.21 -7.85 -3.01
N VAL A 513 15.06 -7.23 -3.28
CA VAL A 513 14.77 -5.85 -2.85
C VAL A 513 13.82 -5.93 -1.67
N ASP A 514 14.21 -5.35 -0.55
CA ASP A 514 13.43 -5.36 0.67
C ASP A 514 13.13 -3.90 1.08
N ALA A 515 11.93 -3.43 0.76
CA ALA A 515 11.50 -2.04 0.88
C ALA A 515 10.18 -1.93 1.66
N GLN A 516 9.74 -0.72 2.05
CA GLN A 516 8.36 -0.55 2.51
C GLN A 516 7.39 -0.55 1.32
N PHE A 517 7.77 0.15 0.25
CA PHE A 517 6.94 0.34 -0.94
C PHE A 517 7.83 0.39 -2.19
N VAL A 518 7.36 -0.16 -3.31
CA VAL A 518 8.03 -0.04 -4.61
C VAL A 518 7.07 0.58 -5.61
N GLU A 519 7.49 1.63 -6.28
CA GLU A 519 6.63 2.38 -7.20
C GLU A 519 7.27 2.53 -8.57
N LEU A 520 6.49 2.27 -9.62
CA LEU A 520 6.86 2.51 -11.00
C LEU A 520 6.04 3.66 -11.57
N ARG A 521 6.73 4.72 -12.02
CA ARG A 521 6.11 5.92 -12.60
C ARG A 521 6.65 6.24 -13.99
N ASP A 522 5.77 6.80 -14.81
CA ASP A 522 6.08 7.50 -16.07
C ASP A 522 7.15 6.82 -16.94
N GLY A 523 7.00 5.52 -17.23
CA GLY A 523 7.92 4.76 -18.08
C GLY A 523 9.12 4.16 -17.35
N GLY A 524 9.06 4.02 -16.03
CA GLY A 524 9.98 3.18 -15.25
C GLY A 524 9.76 1.68 -15.51
N THR A 525 10.82 0.88 -15.37
CA THR A 525 10.78 -0.57 -15.63
C THR A 525 11.28 -1.39 -14.43
N LEU A 526 10.50 -2.39 -14.02
CA LEU A 526 10.94 -3.46 -13.11
C LEU A 526 11.14 -4.75 -13.91
N THR A 527 12.30 -5.37 -13.79
CA THR A 527 12.68 -6.52 -14.62
C THR A 527 13.59 -7.52 -13.93
N GLY A 528 13.74 -8.69 -14.53
CA GLY A 528 14.65 -9.76 -14.11
C GLY A 528 14.01 -10.77 -13.17
N THR A 529 14.86 -11.57 -12.54
CA THR A 529 14.46 -12.63 -11.60
C THR A 529 14.79 -12.23 -10.18
N GLY A 530 13.91 -12.43 -9.22
CA GLY A 530 14.24 -12.13 -7.82
C GLY A 530 13.03 -12.03 -6.90
N MET A 531 13.29 -11.53 -5.70
CA MET A 531 12.28 -11.31 -4.68
C MET A 531 12.15 -9.83 -4.36
N ILE A 532 10.91 -9.37 -4.21
CA ILE A 532 10.56 -8.06 -3.70
C ILE A 532 9.75 -8.26 -2.43
N ARG A 533 10.30 -7.85 -1.29
CA ARG A 533 9.58 -7.80 -0.02
C ARG A 533 9.12 -6.38 0.23
N THR A 534 7.85 -6.24 0.55
CA THR A 534 7.23 -4.94 0.85
C THR A 534 6.56 -4.94 2.22
N GLY A 535 6.44 -3.75 2.81
CA GLY A 535 5.77 -3.55 4.10
C GLY A 535 6.71 -3.53 5.30
N SER A 536 6.13 -3.74 6.46
CA SER A 536 6.84 -3.69 7.74
C SER A 536 6.17 -4.57 8.79
N GLY A 537 6.90 -5.59 9.25
CA GLY A 537 6.39 -6.53 10.24
C GLY A 537 5.14 -7.25 9.74
N GLY A 538 4.06 -7.24 10.54
CA GLY A 538 2.78 -7.83 10.14
C GLY A 538 2.01 -7.04 9.07
N ILE A 539 2.44 -5.81 8.74
CA ILE A 539 1.71 -4.90 7.85
C ILE A 539 2.29 -5.04 6.43
N ALA A 540 1.49 -5.58 5.51
CA ALA A 540 1.90 -5.75 4.11
C ALA A 540 2.08 -4.39 3.41
N GLY A 541 3.11 -4.30 2.56
CA GLY A 541 3.30 -3.18 1.64
C GLY A 541 2.83 -3.55 0.24
N GLN A 542 3.25 -2.75 -0.74
CA GLN A 542 2.78 -2.88 -2.11
C GLN A 542 3.88 -2.56 -3.13
N VAL A 543 3.85 -3.30 -4.22
CA VAL A 543 4.46 -2.93 -5.51
C VAL A 543 3.37 -2.29 -6.35
N GLU A 544 3.51 -1.00 -6.62
CA GLU A 544 2.56 -0.20 -7.39
C GLU A 544 3.13 0.10 -8.77
N ASN A 545 2.45 -0.41 -9.81
CA ASN A 545 2.72 -0.02 -11.18
C ASN A 545 1.67 1.00 -11.64
N VAL A 546 2.03 2.28 -11.65
CA VAL A 546 1.12 3.37 -12.02
C VAL A 546 1.08 3.63 -13.53
N ARG A 547 2.27 3.78 -14.13
CA ARG A 547 2.49 4.07 -15.57
C ARG A 547 3.83 3.51 -16.06
N GLY A 548 4.25 2.41 -15.47
CA GLY A 548 5.49 1.74 -15.80
C GLY A 548 5.28 0.41 -16.48
N THR A 549 6.38 -0.33 -16.57
CA THR A 549 6.41 -1.68 -17.14
C THR A 549 6.97 -2.65 -16.11
N VAL A 550 6.23 -3.72 -15.82
CA VAL A 550 6.79 -4.89 -15.14
C VAL A 550 7.01 -5.97 -16.19
N ALA A 551 8.25 -6.41 -16.33
CA ALA A 551 8.69 -7.39 -17.33
C ALA A 551 9.71 -8.35 -16.69
N PRO A 552 9.28 -9.47 -16.08
CA PRO A 552 10.19 -10.42 -15.42
C PRO A 552 11.33 -10.92 -16.33
N GLY A 553 11.11 -11.03 -17.64
CA GLY A 553 12.15 -11.33 -18.61
C GLY A 553 13.30 -10.32 -18.63
N PHE A 554 14.54 -10.77 -18.85
CA PHE A 554 15.66 -9.86 -19.02
C PHE A 554 15.72 -9.31 -20.45
N ASP A 555 16.07 -8.03 -20.62
CA ASP A 555 16.39 -7.43 -21.92
C ASP A 555 17.81 -7.84 -22.39
N VAL A 556 18.11 -9.14 -22.38
CA VAL A 556 19.34 -9.72 -22.93
C VAL A 556 19.00 -10.96 -23.75
N PRO A 557 19.48 -11.04 -25.01
CA PRO A 557 19.25 -12.20 -25.86
C PRO A 557 19.70 -13.52 -25.23
N GLY A 558 18.79 -14.51 -25.17
CA GLY A 558 18.98 -15.84 -24.58
C GLY A 558 18.74 -15.94 -23.06
N SER A 559 18.28 -14.86 -22.42
CA SER A 559 17.91 -14.82 -20.98
C SER A 559 16.56 -14.11 -20.77
N GLU A 560 15.71 -14.10 -21.79
CA GLU A 560 14.45 -13.34 -21.84
C GLU A 560 13.37 -13.89 -20.90
N ILE A 561 13.65 -14.93 -20.12
CA ILE A 561 12.70 -15.47 -19.14
C ILE A 561 13.15 -15.11 -17.73
N GLY A 562 12.22 -14.63 -16.91
CA GLY A 562 12.45 -14.42 -15.49
C GLY A 562 11.24 -14.67 -14.61
N SER A 563 11.48 -14.56 -13.31
CA SER A 563 10.44 -14.74 -12.30
C SER A 563 10.57 -13.76 -11.15
N LEU A 564 9.48 -13.05 -10.87
CA LEU A 564 9.39 -12.15 -9.73
C LEU A 564 8.52 -12.76 -8.63
N GLN A 565 9.08 -12.85 -7.42
CA GLN A 565 8.35 -13.18 -6.21
C GLN A 565 8.07 -11.88 -5.44
N ILE A 566 6.82 -11.58 -5.15
CA ILE A 566 6.40 -10.41 -4.39
C ILE A 566 5.84 -10.90 -3.06
N GLU A 567 6.50 -10.56 -1.95
CA GLU A 567 5.96 -10.71 -0.60
C GLU A 567 5.29 -9.39 -0.21
N GLY A 568 3.96 -9.39 -0.16
CA GLY A 568 3.12 -8.19 -0.12
C GLY A 568 2.18 -8.12 -1.33
N ARG A 569 1.71 -6.92 -1.66
CA ARG A 569 0.66 -6.73 -2.68
C ARG A 569 1.23 -6.30 -4.04
N LEU A 570 0.52 -6.62 -5.11
CA LEU A 570 0.75 -6.09 -6.45
C LEU A 570 -0.47 -5.29 -6.91
N ALA A 571 -0.29 -4.05 -7.32
CA ALA A 571 -1.34 -3.26 -7.94
C ALA A 571 -0.86 -2.65 -9.26
N VAL A 572 -1.71 -2.76 -10.28
CA VAL A 572 -1.41 -2.36 -11.66
C VAL A 572 -2.52 -1.41 -12.13
N ALA A 573 -2.20 -0.13 -12.27
CA ALA A 573 -3.13 0.89 -12.72
C ALA A 573 -3.36 0.85 -14.24
N ASP A 574 -4.39 1.56 -14.72
CA ASP A 574 -4.82 1.55 -16.13
C ASP A 574 -3.76 2.09 -17.12
N GLY A 575 -2.84 2.93 -16.65
CA GLY A 575 -1.75 3.45 -17.46
C GLY A 575 -0.54 2.53 -17.62
N SER A 576 -0.58 1.34 -17.02
CA SER A 576 0.57 0.44 -16.87
C SER A 576 0.62 -0.68 -17.90
N THR A 577 1.80 -1.30 -18.00
CA THR A 577 2.01 -2.49 -18.84
C THR A 577 2.62 -3.63 -18.02
N MET A 578 2.06 -4.83 -18.18
CA MET A 578 2.63 -6.08 -17.73
C MET A 578 3.07 -6.88 -18.95
N MET A 579 4.36 -7.14 -19.08
CA MET A 579 4.94 -7.89 -20.21
C MET A 579 5.35 -9.28 -19.76
N PHE A 580 5.03 -10.30 -20.57
CA PHE A 580 5.44 -11.68 -20.35
C PHE A 580 6.00 -12.31 -21.62
N ASP A 581 7.20 -12.87 -21.51
CA ASP A 581 7.84 -13.68 -22.55
C ASP A 581 7.47 -15.16 -22.45
N LEU A 582 7.13 -15.79 -23.58
CA LEU A 582 6.86 -17.23 -23.70
C LEU A 582 7.89 -17.90 -24.63
N GLY A 583 8.66 -18.83 -24.07
CA GLY A 583 9.66 -19.65 -24.78
C GLY A 583 9.43 -21.17 -24.69
N GLY A 584 8.47 -21.61 -23.87
CA GLY A 584 8.13 -23.01 -23.60
C GLY A 584 7.01 -23.10 -22.54
N LEU A 585 6.85 -24.24 -21.87
CA LEU A 585 5.70 -24.53 -21.00
C LEU A 585 6.03 -24.58 -19.50
N ALA A 586 7.29 -24.42 -19.11
CA ALA A 586 7.70 -24.39 -17.71
C ALA A 586 7.75 -22.95 -17.15
N ALA A 587 6.99 -22.70 -16.07
CA ALA A 587 6.90 -21.39 -15.42
C ALA A 587 8.24 -20.94 -14.85
N GLY A 588 8.57 -19.65 -15.01
CA GLY A 588 9.77 -19.01 -14.48
C GLY A 588 11.08 -19.48 -15.09
N THR A 589 11.08 -20.46 -16.00
CA THR A 589 12.28 -20.97 -16.68
C THR A 589 12.14 -21.05 -18.20
N GLU A 590 10.93 -21.25 -18.70
CA GLU A 590 10.60 -21.22 -20.12
C GLU A 590 9.55 -20.16 -20.48
N TYR A 591 8.81 -19.63 -19.50
CA TYR A 591 7.99 -18.43 -19.66
C TYR A 591 8.02 -17.57 -18.39
N ASP A 592 7.76 -16.27 -18.52
CA ASP A 592 7.79 -15.33 -17.40
C ASP A 592 6.72 -15.63 -16.35
N GLN A 593 7.06 -15.43 -15.07
CA GLN A 593 6.08 -15.62 -14.00
C GLN A 593 6.19 -14.57 -12.89
N ILE A 594 5.04 -14.13 -12.39
CA ILE A 594 4.93 -13.36 -11.16
C ILE A 594 4.18 -14.18 -10.11
N VAL A 595 4.75 -14.29 -8.92
CA VAL A 595 4.15 -14.97 -7.77
C VAL A 595 3.99 -13.96 -6.65
N VAL A 596 2.75 -13.72 -6.21
CA VAL A 596 2.40 -12.74 -5.18
C VAL A 596 1.95 -13.49 -3.92
N ASP A 597 2.68 -13.31 -2.82
CA ASP A 597 2.24 -13.70 -1.48
C ASP A 597 1.50 -12.52 -0.84
N GLY A 598 0.24 -12.38 -1.25
CA GLY A 598 -0.65 -11.26 -0.97
C GLY A 598 -1.75 -11.15 -2.03
N THR A 599 -2.38 -9.98 -2.12
CA THR A 599 -3.40 -9.64 -3.13
C THR A 599 -2.78 -9.09 -4.42
N ALA A 600 -3.46 -9.30 -5.55
CA ALA A 600 -3.10 -8.71 -6.85
C ALA A 600 -4.28 -7.96 -7.48
N SER A 601 -4.11 -6.69 -7.84
CA SER A 601 -5.08 -5.88 -8.60
C SER A 601 -4.55 -5.62 -10.01
N LEU A 602 -5.35 -5.95 -11.03
CA LEU A 602 -4.96 -5.90 -12.44
C LEU A 602 -5.70 -4.77 -13.18
N GLY A 603 -4.93 -4.00 -13.94
CA GLY A 603 -5.39 -2.94 -14.83
C GLY A 603 -4.42 -2.72 -15.98
N GLY A 604 -4.80 -1.85 -16.91
CA GLY A 604 -3.93 -1.42 -18.01
C GLY A 604 -3.72 -2.48 -19.10
N THR A 605 -2.47 -2.67 -19.53
CA THR A 605 -2.15 -3.50 -20.70
C THR A 605 -1.42 -4.80 -20.32
N LEU A 606 -1.93 -5.93 -20.80
CA LEU A 606 -1.17 -7.19 -20.85
C LEU A 606 -0.51 -7.33 -22.22
N GLU A 607 0.80 -7.47 -22.26
CA GLU A 607 1.57 -7.71 -23.47
C GLU A 607 2.27 -9.06 -23.40
N ILE A 608 2.15 -9.83 -24.47
CA ILE A 608 2.76 -11.15 -24.62
C ILE A 608 3.76 -11.13 -25.77
N SER A 609 4.95 -11.67 -25.53
CA SER A 609 5.98 -11.87 -26.54
C SER A 609 6.37 -13.35 -26.63
N LEU A 610 6.82 -13.77 -27.82
CA LEU A 610 7.34 -15.13 -28.04
C LEU A 610 8.86 -15.03 -28.16
N THR A 611 9.58 -15.79 -27.34
CA THR A 611 11.03 -15.82 -27.33
C THR A 611 11.60 -17.13 -27.88
N ASP A 612 12.87 -17.11 -28.27
CA ASP A 612 13.63 -18.26 -28.76
C ASP A 612 14.71 -18.64 -27.74
N LEU A 613 14.46 -19.71 -26.99
CA LEU A 613 15.41 -20.24 -25.98
C LEU A 613 16.50 -21.14 -26.60
N GLY A 614 16.78 -20.96 -27.90
CA GLY A 614 17.78 -21.72 -28.66
C GLY A 614 17.23 -22.92 -29.44
N GLY A 615 15.90 -23.12 -29.42
CA GLY A 615 15.19 -24.17 -30.15
C GLY A 615 14.50 -23.71 -31.44
N GLY A 616 14.56 -22.41 -31.73
CA GLY A 616 13.67 -21.72 -32.67
C GLY A 616 12.57 -20.96 -31.91
N SER A 617 11.97 -19.97 -32.58
CA SER A 617 10.86 -19.18 -32.01
C SER A 617 9.76 -20.09 -31.49
N PHE A 618 9.42 -19.92 -30.21
CA PHE A 618 8.36 -20.71 -29.58
C PHE A 618 7.04 -20.54 -30.35
N THR A 619 6.37 -21.66 -30.58
CA THR A 619 5.08 -21.72 -31.28
C THR A 619 4.08 -22.37 -30.33
N PRO A 620 3.31 -21.58 -29.56
CA PRO A 620 2.27 -22.11 -28.69
C PRO A 620 1.31 -23.01 -29.47
N THR A 621 1.03 -24.18 -28.93
CA THR A 621 0.01 -25.10 -29.48
C THR A 621 -1.34 -24.75 -28.88
N PRO A 622 -2.43 -24.74 -29.66
CA PRO A 622 -3.76 -24.51 -29.10
C PRO A 622 -4.07 -25.52 -27.97
N GLY A 623 -4.45 -24.99 -26.80
CA GLY A 623 -4.64 -25.72 -25.54
C GLY A 623 -3.48 -25.59 -24.54
N ASP A 624 -2.31 -25.12 -24.95
CA ASP A 624 -1.22 -24.80 -24.02
C ASP A 624 -1.67 -23.73 -23.03
N THR A 625 -1.34 -23.91 -21.75
CA THR A 625 -1.78 -23.03 -20.66
C THR A 625 -0.57 -22.49 -19.90
N PHE A 626 -0.58 -21.19 -19.62
CA PHE A 626 0.48 -20.47 -18.91
C PHE A 626 -0.13 -19.75 -17.70
N THR A 627 0.35 -20.04 -16.49
CA THR A 627 -0.06 -19.31 -15.28
C THR A 627 0.91 -18.14 -15.08
N LEU A 628 0.55 -16.99 -15.64
CA LEU A 628 1.41 -15.80 -15.68
C LEU A 628 1.54 -15.14 -14.30
N ILE A 629 0.43 -15.04 -13.57
CA ILE A 629 0.37 -14.46 -12.23
C ILE A 629 -0.34 -15.43 -11.30
N SER A 630 0.17 -15.59 -10.07
CA SER A 630 -0.53 -16.26 -8.97
C SER A 630 -0.52 -15.36 -7.72
N ALA A 631 -1.60 -15.40 -6.94
CA ALA A 631 -1.80 -14.63 -5.72
C ALA A 631 -2.34 -15.52 -4.59
N THR A 632 -1.84 -15.38 -3.36
CA THR A 632 -2.27 -16.21 -2.22
C THR A 632 -3.56 -15.70 -1.56
N GLU A 633 -3.81 -14.40 -1.59
CA GLU A 633 -4.93 -13.75 -0.87
C GLU A 633 -6.05 -13.22 -1.78
N GLY A 634 -5.92 -13.42 -3.10
CA GLY A 634 -6.94 -13.08 -4.08
C GLY A 634 -6.45 -12.16 -5.18
N MET A 635 -7.22 -12.13 -6.27
CA MET A 635 -6.96 -11.31 -7.43
C MET A 635 -8.23 -10.57 -7.87
N ALA A 636 -8.07 -9.29 -8.20
CA ALA A 636 -9.13 -8.40 -8.66
C ALA A 636 -8.70 -7.67 -9.94
N GLY A 637 -9.67 -7.00 -10.57
CA GLY A 637 -9.44 -6.25 -11.80
C GLY A 637 -9.24 -7.11 -13.06
N GLN A 638 -9.07 -6.45 -14.19
CA GLN A 638 -8.82 -7.04 -15.52
C GLN A 638 -8.00 -6.07 -16.35
N PHE A 639 -7.20 -6.59 -17.29
CA PHE A 639 -6.52 -5.73 -18.26
C PHE A 639 -7.53 -5.09 -19.22
N GLU A 640 -7.37 -3.79 -19.45
CA GLU A 640 -8.17 -3.03 -20.40
C GLU A 640 -7.76 -3.30 -21.85
N SER A 641 -6.46 -3.56 -22.07
CA SER A 641 -5.87 -3.79 -23.38
C SER A 641 -5.03 -5.07 -23.40
N LEU A 642 -5.14 -5.82 -24.49
CA LEU A 642 -4.40 -7.06 -24.71
C LEU A 642 -3.57 -6.91 -25.98
N LEU A 643 -2.24 -7.04 -25.85
CA LEU A 643 -1.29 -6.97 -26.95
C LEU A 643 -0.66 -8.35 -27.15
N PHE A 644 -1.10 -9.06 -28.19
CA PHE A 644 -0.65 -10.42 -28.47
C PHE A 644 0.21 -10.51 -29.74
N PRO A 645 1.11 -11.53 -29.82
CA PRO A 645 1.87 -11.83 -31.02
C PRO A 645 0.94 -12.10 -32.21
N THR A 646 1.24 -11.51 -33.36
CA THR A 646 0.46 -11.74 -34.57
C THR A 646 0.49 -13.20 -34.99
N GLY A 647 -0.64 -13.76 -35.40
CA GLY A 647 -0.71 -15.16 -35.86
C GLY A 647 -1.27 -16.14 -34.84
N TYR A 648 -1.42 -15.73 -33.58
CA TYR A 648 -1.88 -16.56 -32.48
C TYR A 648 -3.21 -16.05 -31.93
N GLY A 649 -4.03 -16.97 -31.42
CA GLY A 649 -5.18 -16.64 -30.57
C GLY A 649 -4.79 -16.92 -29.13
N PHE A 650 -5.20 -16.05 -28.20
CA PHE A 650 -5.05 -16.29 -26.78
C PHE A 650 -6.34 -15.94 -26.06
N GLU A 651 -6.70 -16.76 -25.09
CA GLU A 651 -7.75 -16.50 -24.14
C GLU A 651 -7.11 -16.18 -22.77
N VAL A 652 -7.60 -15.12 -22.13
CA VAL A 652 -7.16 -14.73 -20.78
C VAL A 652 -8.23 -15.15 -19.80
N LEU A 653 -7.87 -16.04 -18.88
CA LEU A 653 -8.73 -16.54 -17.81
C LEU A 653 -8.35 -15.85 -16.49
N TYR A 654 -9.28 -15.03 -16.00
CA TYR A 654 -9.18 -14.38 -14.70
C TYR A 654 -9.80 -15.28 -13.64
N GLN A 655 -8.97 -16.02 -12.91
CA GLN A 655 -9.40 -16.84 -11.77
C GLN A 655 -9.38 -16.03 -10.48
N SER A 656 -9.88 -16.59 -9.38
CA SER A 656 -9.84 -15.92 -8.08
C SER A 656 -8.42 -15.64 -7.57
N ASN A 657 -7.45 -16.50 -7.92
CA ASN A 657 -6.07 -16.47 -7.39
C ASN A 657 -5.00 -16.59 -8.49
N SER A 658 -5.38 -16.61 -9.77
CA SER A 658 -4.42 -16.77 -10.87
C SER A 658 -4.89 -16.13 -12.17
N LEU A 659 -3.94 -15.55 -12.91
CA LEU A 659 -4.10 -15.13 -14.28
C LEU A 659 -3.54 -16.22 -15.19
N GLU A 660 -4.40 -16.86 -15.96
CA GLU A 660 -4.00 -17.91 -16.89
C GLU A 660 -4.19 -17.45 -18.34
N LEU A 661 -3.19 -17.69 -19.17
CA LEU A 661 -3.24 -17.49 -20.60
C LEU A 661 -3.36 -18.86 -21.27
N VAL A 662 -4.36 -19.05 -22.12
CA VAL A 662 -4.54 -20.28 -22.89
C VAL A 662 -4.33 -19.98 -24.37
N ALA A 663 -3.42 -20.69 -25.00
CA ALA A 663 -3.24 -20.61 -26.44
C ALA A 663 -4.49 -21.15 -27.14
N GLY A 664 -5.11 -20.32 -27.98
CA GLY A 664 -6.29 -20.64 -28.76
C GLY A 664 -5.97 -20.86 -30.24
N LEU A 665 -7.01 -21.14 -31.03
CA LEU A 665 -6.90 -21.10 -32.48
C LEU A 665 -6.79 -19.64 -32.94
N GLY A 666 -5.81 -19.33 -33.78
CA GLY A 666 -5.71 -18.00 -34.35
C GLY A 666 -7.00 -17.66 -35.12
N GLY A 667 -7.70 -16.59 -34.71
CA GLY A 667 -8.94 -16.16 -35.37
C GLY A 667 -10.23 -16.69 -34.75
N ASP A 668 -10.17 -17.52 -33.70
CA ASP A 668 -11.29 -17.87 -32.82
C ASP A 668 -11.46 -16.71 -31.83
N PHE A 669 -12.29 -15.74 -32.18
CA PHE A 669 -12.45 -14.47 -31.48
C PHE A 669 -13.58 -14.50 -30.45
N ASN A 670 -14.47 -15.49 -30.50
CA ASN A 670 -15.48 -15.72 -29.48
C ASN A 670 -15.07 -16.82 -28.48
N SER A 671 -13.91 -17.45 -28.67
CA SER A 671 -13.33 -18.48 -27.82
C SER A 671 -14.23 -19.71 -27.68
N ASP A 672 -15.00 -20.06 -28.72
CA ASP A 672 -15.87 -21.25 -28.70
C ASP A 672 -15.17 -22.53 -29.16
N GLY A 673 -13.86 -22.45 -29.44
CA GLY A 673 -13.01 -23.55 -29.88
C GLY A 673 -13.11 -23.83 -31.37
N SER A 674 -13.78 -22.96 -32.14
CA SER A 674 -13.90 -23.03 -33.60
C SER A 674 -13.66 -21.66 -34.24
N VAL A 675 -13.12 -21.64 -35.45
CA VAL A 675 -12.97 -20.40 -36.23
C VAL A 675 -14.04 -20.36 -37.32
N ASP A 676 -15.14 -19.63 -37.08
CA ASP A 676 -16.29 -19.58 -37.96
C ASP A 676 -16.85 -18.15 -38.19
N LEU A 677 -18.09 -18.04 -38.69
CA LEU A 677 -18.69 -16.74 -39.00
C LEU A 677 -19.05 -15.93 -37.74
N ALA A 678 -19.21 -16.56 -36.59
CA ALA A 678 -19.44 -15.88 -35.32
C ALA A 678 -18.21 -15.04 -34.93
N ASP A 679 -17.01 -15.57 -35.13
CA ASP A 679 -15.75 -14.85 -34.87
C ASP A 679 -15.62 -13.61 -35.72
N TYR A 680 -15.97 -13.71 -37.01
CA TYR A 680 -15.98 -12.55 -37.90
C TYR A 680 -16.88 -11.43 -37.37
N VAL A 681 -18.02 -11.79 -36.74
CA VAL A 681 -18.91 -10.80 -36.13
C VAL A 681 -18.27 -10.16 -34.91
N VAL A 682 -17.60 -10.94 -34.06
CA VAL A 682 -16.86 -10.42 -32.89
C VAL A 682 -15.74 -9.48 -33.32
N TRP A 683 -14.92 -9.89 -34.29
CA TRP A 683 -13.87 -9.05 -34.88
C TRP A 683 -14.44 -7.73 -35.40
N ARG A 684 -15.45 -7.81 -36.26
CA ARG A 684 -16.03 -6.62 -36.91
C ARG A 684 -16.64 -5.65 -35.89
N ASN A 685 -17.28 -6.16 -34.84
CA ASN A 685 -17.91 -5.33 -33.83
C ASN A 685 -16.89 -4.64 -32.91
N ASN A 686 -15.68 -5.21 -32.77
CA ASN A 686 -14.59 -4.67 -31.96
C ASN A 686 -13.41 -4.15 -32.82
N LEU A 687 -13.67 -3.84 -34.10
CA LEU A 687 -12.67 -3.31 -35.02
C LEU A 687 -12.34 -1.86 -34.65
N GLY A 688 -11.06 -1.59 -34.35
CA GLY A 688 -10.57 -0.29 -33.88
C GLY A 688 -10.56 -0.14 -32.36
N SER A 689 -10.93 -1.18 -31.61
CA SER A 689 -10.67 -1.31 -30.17
C SER A 689 -9.73 -2.48 -29.91
N ILE A 690 -10.28 -3.68 -29.77
CA ILE A 690 -9.55 -4.93 -29.44
C ILE A 690 -8.87 -5.51 -30.67
N TYR A 691 -9.47 -5.34 -31.86
CA TYR A 691 -8.94 -5.91 -33.10
C TYR A 691 -8.66 -4.85 -34.17
N ASP A 692 -7.69 -5.15 -35.03
CA ASP A 692 -7.33 -4.33 -36.18
C ASP A 692 -7.55 -5.06 -37.52
N ALA A 693 -7.10 -4.45 -38.62
CA ALA A 693 -7.24 -5.01 -39.96
C ALA A 693 -6.40 -6.28 -40.20
N SER A 694 -5.32 -6.50 -39.45
CA SER A 694 -4.45 -7.68 -39.58
C SER A 694 -5.15 -8.93 -39.04
N HIS A 695 -5.97 -8.79 -38.00
CA HIS A 695 -6.76 -9.86 -37.40
C HIS A 695 -7.79 -10.49 -38.38
N TYR A 696 -8.28 -9.72 -39.37
CA TYR A 696 -9.12 -10.30 -40.42
C TYR A 696 -8.38 -11.34 -41.27
N ALA A 697 -7.10 -11.09 -41.56
CA ALA A 697 -6.29 -12.04 -42.32
C ALA A 697 -6.08 -13.34 -41.52
N LEU A 698 -5.93 -13.23 -40.21
CA LEU A 698 -5.80 -14.36 -39.28
C LEU A 698 -7.07 -15.23 -39.25
N TRP A 699 -8.24 -14.60 -39.06
CA TRP A 699 -9.52 -15.29 -39.14
C TRP A 699 -9.70 -16.00 -40.48
N LYS A 700 -9.39 -15.31 -41.58
CA LYS A 700 -9.54 -15.87 -42.91
C LYS A 700 -8.60 -17.05 -43.17
N SER A 701 -7.38 -17.04 -42.62
CA SER A 701 -6.44 -18.15 -42.77
C SER A 701 -6.83 -19.40 -42.00
N ASN A 702 -7.55 -19.23 -40.89
CA ASN A 702 -7.93 -20.34 -40.00
C ASN A 702 -9.43 -20.68 -40.06
N PHE A 703 -10.20 -20.06 -40.96
CA PHE A 703 -11.64 -20.33 -41.06
C PHE A 703 -11.93 -21.81 -41.31
N GLY A 704 -12.69 -22.42 -40.40
CA GLY A 704 -13.03 -23.84 -40.37
C GLY A 704 -12.14 -24.69 -39.48
N GLU A 705 -11.08 -24.14 -38.87
CA GLU A 705 -10.30 -24.83 -37.84
C GLU A 705 -11.12 -24.99 -36.56
N SER A 706 -10.90 -26.09 -35.83
CA SER A 706 -11.57 -26.36 -34.56
C SER A 706 -10.69 -27.22 -33.65
N LEU A 707 -10.74 -26.97 -32.34
CA LEU A 707 -10.02 -27.75 -31.35
C LEU A 707 -10.61 -29.17 -31.30
N ALA A 708 -9.75 -30.19 -31.44
CA ALA A 708 -10.16 -31.58 -31.38
C ALA A 708 -10.61 -31.95 -29.94
N GLY A 709 -11.88 -31.70 -29.64
CA GLY A 709 -12.45 -31.88 -28.30
C GLY A 709 -13.60 -30.93 -27.97
N ALA A 710 -13.82 -29.88 -28.75
CA ALA A 710 -15.01 -29.02 -28.64
C ALA A 710 -16.25 -29.79 -29.11
N SER A 711 -16.79 -30.66 -28.25
CA SER A 711 -18.11 -31.22 -28.46
C SER A 711 -19.12 -30.07 -28.43
N SER A 712 -19.61 -29.72 -29.61
CA SER A 712 -20.73 -28.82 -29.87
C SER A 712 -21.82 -28.95 -28.81
N SER A 713 -21.83 -28.05 -27.83
CA SER A 713 -22.92 -27.95 -26.87
C SER A 713 -24.09 -27.25 -27.54
N GLY A 714 -24.97 -28.07 -28.13
CA GLY A 714 -26.36 -27.70 -28.45
C GLY A 714 -26.52 -26.69 -29.57
N SER A 715 -26.64 -27.17 -30.81
CA SER A 715 -27.42 -26.48 -31.84
C SER A 715 -28.83 -26.23 -31.30
N ALA A 716 -29.10 -25.03 -30.79
CA ALA A 716 -30.46 -24.59 -30.56
C ALA A 716 -31.14 -24.54 -31.92
N ASN A 717 -31.99 -25.54 -32.21
CA ASN A 717 -32.89 -25.50 -33.34
C ASN A 717 -33.72 -24.21 -33.22
N VAL A 718 -33.37 -23.19 -34.00
CA VAL A 718 -34.20 -22.02 -34.23
C VAL A 718 -35.54 -22.55 -34.74
N PRO A 719 -36.67 -22.35 -34.03
CA PRO A 719 -37.95 -22.79 -34.52
C PRO A 719 -38.31 -21.95 -35.74
N GLU A 720 -38.19 -22.52 -36.94
CA GLU A 720 -38.82 -21.92 -38.10
C GLU A 720 -40.33 -21.81 -37.80
N PRO A 721 -40.96 -20.63 -38.00
CA PRO A 721 -42.41 -20.54 -37.93
C PRO A 721 -42.96 -21.37 -39.07
N GLY A 722 -43.36 -22.61 -38.76
CA GLY A 722 -43.76 -23.59 -39.75
C GLY A 722 -44.75 -22.97 -40.74
N ALA A 723 -44.37 -22.97 -42.02
CA ALA A 723 -45.14 -22.41 -43.13
C ALA A 723 -46.60 -22.93 -43.16
N TRP A 724 -46.89 -24.04 -42.50
CA TRP A 724 -48.23 -24.58 -42.29
C TRP A 724 -49.17 -23.66 -41.49
N LYS A 725 -48.68 -22.82 -40.56
CA LYS A 725 -49.51 -21.84 -39.83
C LYS A 725 -49.97 -20.69 -40.73
N LEU A 726 -49.17 -20.29 -41.71
CA LEU A 726 -49.54 -19.29 -42.73
C LEU A 726 -50.47 -19.87 -43.80
N ILE A 727 -50.37 -21.17 -44.09
CA ILE A 727 -51.30 -21.89 -44.97
C ILE A 727 -52.68 -22.08 -44.31
N LEU A 728 -52.74 -22.35 -42.99
CA LEU A 728 -54.02 -22.44 -42.27
C LEU A 728 -54.70 -21.07 -42.10
N LEU A 729 -53.94 -19.98 -41.96
CA LEU A 729 -54.51 -18.62 -41.92
C LEU A 729 -55.09 -18.19 -43.28
N SER A 730 -54.46 -18.57 -44.40
CA SER A 730 -54.96 -18.25 -45.74
C SER A 730 -56.20 -19.08 -46.13
N LEU A 731 -56.29 -20.33 -45.67
CA LEU A 731 -57.49 -21.18 -45.88
C LEU A 731 -58.69 -20.72 -45.02
N GLY A 732 -58.46 -20.18 -43.82
CA GLY A 732 -59.52 -19.60 -42.97
C GLY A 732 -60.12 -18.32 -43.55
N LEU A 733 -59.31 -17.47 -44.18
CA LEU A 733 -59.76 -16.22 -44.80
C LEU A 733 -60.54 -16.44 -46.11
N PHE A 734 -60.28 -17.55 -46.84
CA PHE A 734 -61.09 -17.94 -48.02
C PHE A 734 -62.46 -18.53 -47.65
N ALA A 735 -62.60 -19.15 -46.47
CA ALA A 735 -63.88 -19.69 -46.00
C ALA A 735 -64.84 -18.59 -45.49
N LEU A 736 -64.32 -17.48 -44.94
CA LEU A 736 -65.11 -16.34 -44.46
C LEU A 736 -65.54 -15.37 -45.59
N ALA A 737 -64.92 -15.44 -46.77
CA ALA A 737 -65.31 -14.64 -47.94
C ALA A 737 -66.45 -15.26 -48.78
N ARG A 738 -66.88 -16.51 -48.50
CA ARG A 738 -67.89 -17.23 -49.32
C ARG A 738 -69.30 -17.33 -48.72
N THR A 739 -69.55 -16.81 -47.52
CA THR A 739 -70.88 -16.83 -46.86
C THR A 739 -71.62 -15.50 -46.85
N ARG A 740 -71.18 -14.50 -47.64
CA ARG A 740 -72.08 -13.44 -48.15
C ARG A 740 -72.61 -13.83 -49.53
N ARG A 741 -73.62 -14.72 -49.58
CA ARG A 741 -74.65 -14.85 -50.63
C ARG A 741 -75.63 -15.99 -50.32
N ARG A 742 -76.62 -15.72 -49.49
CA ARG A 742 -78.06 -15.90 -49.78
C ARG A 742 -78.88 -15.18 -48.72
#